data_AF-A0A3Q7YE26-F1
#
_entry.id   AF-A0A3Q7YE26-F1
#
_cell.length_a   1.000
_cell.length_b   1.000
_cell.length_c   1.000
_cell.angle_alpha   90.00
_cell.angle_beta   90.00
_cell.angle_gamma   90.00
#
_symmetry.space_group_name_H-M   'P 1'
#
loop_
_entity.id
_entity.type
_entity.pdbx_description
1 polymer ?
#
loop_
_entity_poly.entity_id
_entity_poly.type
_entity_poly.pdbx_seq_one_letter_code
_entity_poly.pdbx_strand_id
1 'polypeptide(L)'
;MAMAMATTTMPFQTTSRVLTTTNFLFSSNLKPSRFFHFHSKRFVLTPRLAVKACATNVEEKNVAAISGEWGKVSAVLFDMDGVLCNSEEPSRRAGVDVFAEIGVPVTVDDFVPFMGTGEANFLGGVASVKGVKGFNPEAAKKRFFEIYLDKYAKPDSGIGFPGALELISQCKSRGLKVAVASSADRIKVDANLAAAGLPLSMFDAIVSADAFENLKPAPDIFLAASKILNVPPSECIVIEDALAGVQAAKAAQMRCIAVRTTLSDEALESAGPTFIRDDIGNVSLDDILNGDSVGSNERMQGSKTPNNFAEYSSAVLEGKIDNGVRRTTSGTDEEILSTGGLQGSRRDILRFGSLGIAISCLAFTLNNWKAMQYTSPRAVWNLLFGVTQPPMEYKAGSSRSDRIQQFENYIADLESRENAQLVPEFPSKLDWLNTAPLQFQRDLKGKVVLLDFWTYCCINCMHVLPDLDVLEKKYKDMPFIVVGVHSAKFDNEKDSEAIRNAVLRYDITHPVVNDGDMYFWRKLGINSWPTFAIIGPNGKLLAQLAGEGHKKDLDDFVAAALLFYGKQNMLDNTPITLNLEKDNDPRLLTSPLKFPGKLAIDVLNNRLFISDSNHNRIVVTNLDGDFIVQIGSSGEEGLQDGSFDEATFNRPQGLAYNAKKNILYVADTENHALREIDFANEKVSTLAGNGTKGSDYIGGGKGDTQLLNSPWDVCFHPFEENIYIAMAGQHQIWEHNILSGITRAFSGDGYERNLNGSSSTNTSFAQPSGLSLSQDLREIYIADSESSSIRAVDLKTGGSRLLAGGDPLFSENLFKHKQTAFY
;
A
#
# COMPACT_ATOMS: atom_id res chain seq x y z
N MET A 1 72.57 10.29 14.06
CA MET A 1 72.42 8.82 14.13
C MET A 1 71.53 8.43 12.94
N ALA A 2 71.99 7.82 11.84
CA ALA A 2 72.89 6.66 11.68
C ALA A 2 72.31 5.40 12.37
N MET A 3 72.21 4.19 11.80
CA MET A 3 72.59 3.62 10.48
C MET A 3 71.84 2.25 10.30
N ALA A 4 71.71 1.57 9.14
CA ALA A 4 71.66 1.95 7.70
C ALA A 4 71.56 0.70 6.78
N MET A 5 70.98 0.85 5.57
CA MET A 5 71.31 0.10 4.31
C MET A 5 70.95 -1.41 4.15
N ALA A 6 70.78 -1.99 2.95
CA ALA A 6 70.49 -1.45 1.58
C ALA A 6 70.31 -2.58 0.51
N THR A 7 69.49 -2.33 -0.54
CA THR A 7 69.65 -2.69 -1.99
C THR A 7 69.94 -4.16 -2.40
N THR A 8 69.84 -4.68 -3.64
CA THR A 8 69.84 -4.25 -5.07
C THR A 8 68.98 -5.27 -5.90
N THR A 9 68.61 -5.18 -7.19
CA THR A 9 68.92 -4.30 -8.36
C THR A 9 67.81 -4.37 -9.46
N MET A 10 67.94 -3.52 -10.48
CA MET A 10 67.25 -3.49 -11.81
C MET A 10 68.00 -4.39 -12.86
N PRO A 11 67.68 -4.49 -14.21
CA PRO A 11 67.05 -3.48 -15.10
C PRO A 11 66.20 -3.90 -16.36
N PHE A 12 65.53 -2.88 -16.96
CA PHE A 12 65.26 -2.55 -18.40
C PHE A 12 65.07 -3.68 -19.45
N GLN A 13 64.17 -3.59 -20.46
CA GLN A 13 64.24 -2.57 -21.53
C GLN A 13 62.97 -2.48 -22.43
N THR A 14 62.92 -1.43 -23.25
CA THR A 14 61.86 -1.02 -24.21
C THR A 14 61.87 -1.75 -25.57
N THR A 15 60.73 -1.80 -26.29
CA THR A 15 60.53 -1.14 -27.62
C THR A 15 59.18 -1.47 -28.30
N SER A 16 58.81 -0.68 -29.32
CA SER A 16 57.57 -0.69 -30.08
C SER A 16 57.71 -1.30 -31.49
N ARG A 17 56.61 -1.83 -32.08
CA ARG A 17 56.01 -1.39 -33.36
C ARG A 17 54.98 -2.37 -33.98
N VAL A 18 53.80 -1.82 -34.31
CA VAL A 18 53.10 -1.82 -35.63
C VAL A 18 53.44 -2.93 -36.66
N LEU A 19 52.46 -3.71 -37.15
CA LEU A 19 51.90 -3.68 -38.54
C LEU A 19 50.84 -4.79 -38.84
N THR A 20 49.62 -4.35 -39.13
CA THR A 20 48.70 -4.76 -40.24
C THR A 20 48.56 -6.20 -40.76
N THR A 21 47.29 -6.64 -40.84
CA THR A 21 46.60 -7.34 -41.97
C THR A 21 47.15 -8.63 -42.57
N THR A 22 46.28 -9.64 -42.70
CA THR A 22 45.77 -10.09 -44.03
C THR A 22 44.54 -11.00 -43.92
N ASN A 23 43.67 -10.94 -44.94
CA ASN A 23 42.50 -11.82 -45.11
C ASN A 23 42.92 -13.21 -45.63
N PHE A 24 42.12 -14.23 -45.36
CA PHE A 24 41.91 -15.32 -46.32
C PHE A 24 40.43 -15.72 -46.42
N LEU A 25 39.87 -15.53 -47.61
CA LEU A 25 38.62 -16.13 -48.07
C LEU A 25 38.96 -17.41 -48.83
N PHE A 26 38.16 -18.47 -48.66
CA PHE A 26 37.89 -19.40 -49.75
C PHE A 26 36.47 -19.97 -49.65
N SER A 27 35.78 -19.99 -50.79
CA SER A 27 34.54 -20.72 -51.05
C SER A 27 34.88 -22.18 -51.45
N SER A 28 33.98 -23.14 -51.72
CA SER A 28 32.62 -23.05 -52.26
C SER A 28 31.83 -24.38 -52.12
N ASN A 29 30.52 -24.28 -52.39
CA ASN A 29 29.48 -25.32 -52.56
C ASN A 29 29.87 -26.76 -52.96
N LEU A 30 29.07 -27.74 -52.48
CA LEU A 30 28.49 -28.83 -53.29
C LEU A 30 27.27 -29.50 -52.61
N LYS A 31 26.16 -29.63 -53.35
CA LYS A 31 25.01 -30.56 -53.16
C LYS A 31 25.09 -31.65 -54.28
N PRO A 32 24.21 -32.68 -54.48
CA PRO A 32 22.91 -32.99 -53.83
C PRO A 32 22.56 -34.49 -53.58
N SER A 33 21.36 -34.72 -53.00
CA SER A 33 20.46 -35.91 -53.16
C SER A 33 20.85 -37.23 -52.46
N ARG A 34 19.92 -37.98 -51.84
CA ARG A 34 18.73 -38.61 -52.44
C ARG A 34 17.52 -38.81 -51.50
N PHE A 35 16.39 -39.08 -52.14
CA PHE A 35 15.06 -39.37 -51.56
C PHE A 35 14.98 -40.75 -50.89
N PHE A 36 14.10 -40.86 -49.88
CA PHE A 36 13.17 -41.99 -49.76
C PHE A 36 11.78 -41.48 -49.31
N HIS A 37 10.73 -41.89 -50.02
CA HIS A 37 9.35 -41.85 -49.51
C HIS A 37 9.14 -43.02 -48.53
N PHE A 38 8.15 -42.95 -47.64
CA PHE A 38 7.04 -43.92 -47.64
C PHE A 38 5.82 -43.50 -46.78
N HIS A 39 4.67 -43.43 -47.46
CA HIS A 39 3.33 -43.81 -47.01
C HIS A 39 2.61 -43.08 -45.86
N SER A 40 1.48 -42.47 -46.23
CA SER A 40 0.30 -42.33 -45.38
C SER A 40 -0.27 -43.70 -44.99
N LYS A 41 -0.81 -43.79 -43.77
CA LYS A 41 -1.77 -44.84 -43.38
C LYS A 41 -3.01 -44.21 -42.76
N ARG A 42 -4.16 -44.49 -43.37
CA ARG A 42 -5.47 -44.36 -42.73
C ARG A 42 -5.49 -45.18 -41.45
N PHE A 43 -6.00 -44.62 -40.36
CA PHE A 43 -6.60 -45.42 -39.30
C PHE A 43 -8.11 -45.55 -39.56
N VAL A 44 -8.61 -46.79 -39.51
CA VAL A 44 -10.03 -47.12 -39.67
C VAL A 44 -10.67 -47.17 -38.28
N LEU A 45 -11.89 -46.65 -38.17
CA LEU A 45 -12.67 -46.65 -36.92
C LEU A 45 -13.11 -48.06 -36.50
N THR A 46 -13.21 -48.27 -35.19
CA THR A 46 -14.22 -49.12 -34.50
C THR A 46 -14.19 -48.80 -32.99
N PRO A 47 -15.24 -49.09 -32.20
CA PRO A 47 -16.02 -47.99 -31.65
C PRO A 47 -15.79 -47.69 -30.15
N ARG A 48 -16.18 -46.47 -29.76
CA ARG A 48 -16.25 -46.00 -28.37
C ARG A 48 -17.29 -46.79 -27.55
N LEU A 49 -16.97 -47.08 -26.30
CA LEU A 49 -17.95 -47.21 -25.22
C LEU A 49 -17.85 -45.97 -24.33
N ALA A 50 -18.99 -45.41 -23.95
CA ALA A 50 -19.09 -44.07 -23.39
C ALA A 50 -19.39 -44.08 -21.89
N VAL A 51 -18.85 -43.09 -21.16
CA VAL A 51 -19.42 -42.59 -19.91
C VAL A 51 -19.63 -41.09 -20.07
N LYS A 52 -20.84 -40.62 -19.72
CA LYS A 52 -21.29 -39.26 -20.02
C LYS A 52 -20.63 -38.23 -19.11
N ALA A 53 -20.11 -37.16 -19.72
CA ALA A 53 -20.16 -35.82 -19.12
C ALA A 53 -21.31 -35.06 -19.79
N CYS A 54 -22.22 -34.49 -19.00
CA CYS A 54 -23.29 -33.61 -19.50
C CYS A 54 -23.00 -32.19 -19.04
N ALA A 55 -22.53 -31.35 -19.97
CA ALA A 55 -22.78 -29.93 -19.88
C ALA A 55 -24.25 -29.66 -20.21
N THR A 56 -24.87 -28.71 -19.52
CA THR A 56 -26.19 -28.16 -19.89
C THR A 56 -26.11 -26.66 -19.91
N ASN A 57 -26.57 -26.08 -21.03
CA ASN A 57 -26.72 -24.65 -21.21
C ASN A 57 -27.75 -24.11 -20.20
N VAL A 58 -27.54 -22.88 -19.71
CA VAL A 58 -28.58 -22.13 -19.01
C VAL A 58 -29.31 -21.27 -20.06
N GLU A 59 -30.55 -21.62 -20.35
CA GLU A 59 -31.48 -20.74 -21.07
C GLU A 59 -31.95 -19.63 -20.13
N GLU A 60 -32.07 -18.40 -20.64
CA GLU A 60 -32.80 -17.34 -19.93
C GLU A 60 -34.28 -17.72 -19.81
N LYS A 61 -34.75 -17.95 -18.58
CA LYS A 61 -36.17 -18.07 -18.26
C LYS A 61 -36.56 -17.04 -17.22
N ASN A 62 -37.33 -16.05 -17.65
CA ASN A 62 -38.17 -15.27 -16.76
C ASN A 62 -39.16 -16.22 -16.05
N VAL A 63 -39.08 -16.30 -14.72
CA VAL A 63 -40.06 -16.99 -13.88
C VAL A 63 -40.46 -16.05 -12.75
N ALA A 64 -41.78 -15.93 -12.53
CA ALA A 64 -42.37 -15.05 -11.54
C ALA A 64 -42.17 -15.56 -10.10
N ALA A 65 -42.35 -14.66 -9.13
CA ALA A 65 -42.15 -14.92 -7.71
C ALA A 65 -43.01 -16.08 -7.18
N ILE A 66 -42.36 -16.97 -6.41
CA ILE A 66 -43.00 -17.98 -5.55
C ILE A 66 -42.18 -18.03 -4.24
N SER A 67 -42.87 -18.12 -3.10
CA SER A 67 -42.31 -18.39 -1.77
C SER A 67 -41.35 -19.60 -1.78
N GLY A 68 -40.28 -19.66 -1.00
CA GLY A 68 -39.87 -18.80 0.12
C GLY A 68 -39.03 -19.62 1.11
N GLU A 69 -38.00 -20.32 0.62
CA GLU A 69 -37.08 -21.06 1.48
C GLU A 69 -36.16 -20.10 2.23
N TRP A 70 -35.95 -20.31 3.53
CA TRP A 70 -35.16 -19.42 4.39
C TRP A 70 -33.73 -19.18 3.87
N GLY A 71 -33.14 -20.18 3.23
CA GLY A 71 -31.81 -20.11 2.63
C GLY A 71 -30.68 -20.34 3.64
N LYS A 72 -29.58 -20.94 3.15
CA LYS A 72 -28.40 -21.27 3.97
C LYS A 72 -27.88 -20.05 4.73
N VAL A 73 -27.47 -20.25 5.98
CA VAL A 73 -26.79 -19.25 6.81
C VAL A 73 -25.39 -19.75 7.12
N SER A 74 -24.41 -18.87 6.96
CA SER A 74 -23.00 -19.16 7.28
C SER A 74 -22.37 -18.11 8.20
N ALA A 75 -22.98 -16.92 8.33
CA ALA A 75 -22.48 -15.85 9.19
C ALA A 75 -23.59 -15.09 9.95
N VAL A 76 -23.25 -14.63 11.15
CA VAL A 76 -24.07 -13.72 11.96
C VAL A 76 -23.25 -12.45 12.27
N LEU A 77 -23.78 -11.30 11.91
CA LEU A 77 -23.16 -9.98 12.05
C LEU A 77 -23.95 -9.20 13.09
N PHE A 78 -23.33 -8.85 14.20
CA PHE A 78 -23.96 -8.13 15.30
C PHE A 78 -23.59 -6.63 15.20
N ASP A 79 -24.55 -5.71 15.32
CA ASP A 79 -24.17 -4.41 15.90
C ASP A 79 -23.71 -4.61 17.36
N MET A 80 -23.10 -3.60 17.95
CA MET A 80 -22.58 -3.61 19.30
C MET A 80 -23.41 -2.73 20.26
N ASP A 81 -23.69 -1.49 19.85
CA ASP A 81 -24.41 -0.51 20.66
C ASP A 81 -25.90 -0.93 20.62
N GLY A 82 -26.55 -1.11 21.77
CA GLY A 82 -27.95 -1.56 21.83
C GLY A 82 -28.20 -3.05 21.52
N VAL A 83 -27.28 -3.75 20.85
CA VAL A 83 -27.40 -5.20 20.54
C VAL A 83 -26.56 -6.07 21.48
N LEU A 84 -25.24 -5.86 21.54
CA LEU A 84 -24.35 -6.62 22.41
C LEU A 84 -24.20 -6.00 23.79
N CYS A 85 -24.31 -4.67 23.89
CA CYS A 85 -24.17 -3.94 25.13
C CYS A 85 -25.02 -2.66 25.21
N ASN A 86 -25.44 -2.30 26.42
CA ASN A 86 -26.06 -1.01 26.72
C ASN A 86 -24.96 0.04 26.92
N SER A 87 -24.45 0.56 25.81
CA SER A 87 -23.44 1.62 25.76
C SER A 87 -24.03 3.03 25.72
N GLU A 88 -25.32 3.18 25.37
CA GLU A 88 -25.94 4.49 25.16
C GLU A 88 -26.12 5.29 26.46
N GLU A 89 -26.62 4.66 27.53
CA GLU A 89 -26.75 5.32 28.83
C GLU A 89 -25.39 5.70 29.43
N PRO A 90 -24.36 4.82 29.40
CA PRO A 90 -22.96 5.19 29.67
C PRO A 90 -22.47 6.37 28.83
N SER A 91 -22.79 6.40 27.53
CA SER A 91 -22.37 7.47 26.61
C SER A 91 -23.03 8.80 26.98
N ARG A 92 -24.32 8.80 27.30
CA ARG A 92 -25.02 10.01 27.74
C ARG A 92 -24.50 10.54 29.07
N ARG A 93 -24.12 9.67 30.01
CA ARG A 93 -23.46 10.09 31.26
C ARG A 93 -22.06 10.68 31.04
N ALA A 94 -21.23 10.06 30.19
CA ALA A 94 -19.94 10.64 29.81
C ALA A 94 -20.09 11.99 29.09
N GLY A 95 -21.13 12.15 28.26
CA GLY A 95 -21.49 13.43 27.65
C GLY A 95 -21.83 14.50 28.69
N VAL A 96 -22.65 14.18 29.71
CA VAL A 96 -22.95 15.09 30.82
C VAL A 96 -21.67 15.50 31.57
N ASP A 97 -20.76 14.56 31.86
CA ASP A 97 -19.49 14.85 32.52
C ASP A 97 -18.59 15.79 31.70
N VAL A 98 -18.47 15.60 30.39
CA VAL A 98 -17.72 16.52 29.49
C VAL A 98 -18.30 17.93 29.55
N PHE A 99 -19.63 18.06 29.53
CA PHE A 99 -20.30 19.36 29.59
C PHE A 99 -20.21 20.02 30.97
N ALA A 100 -20.18 19.22 32.04
CA ALA A 100 -19.94 19.71 33.40
C ALA A 100 -18.53 20.30 33.56
N GLU A 101 -17.50 19.70 32.96
CA GLU A 101 -16.12 20.23 32.99
C GLU A 101 -15.98 21.59 32.30
N ILE A 102 -16.77 21.86 31.24
CA ILE A 102 -16.82 23.16 30.56
C ILE A 102 -17.87 24.13 31.15
N GLY A 103 -18.51 23.76 32.27
CA GLY A 103 -19.45 24.61 33.00
C GLY A 103 -20.81 24.82 32.34
N VAL A 104 -21.22 23.92 31.43
CA VAL A 104 -22.50 24.00 30.70
C VAL A 104 -23.50 22.99 31.27
N PRO A 105 -24.65 23.43 31.83
CA PRO A 105 -25.62 22.51 32.41
C PRO A 105 -26.40 21.74 31.33
N VAL A 106 -26.25 20.42 31.33
CA VAL A 106 -26.97 19.48 30.45
C VAL A 106 -27.44 18.26 31.25
N THR A 107 -28.47 17.58 30.74
CA THR A 107 -28.99 16.31 31.27
C THR A 107 -28.77 15.19 30.25
N VAL A 108 -28.92 13.93 30.67
CA VAL A 108 -28.84 12.78 29.75
C VAL A 108 -29.88 12.83 28.63
N ASP A 109 -31.02 13.51 28.85
CA ASP A 109 -32.09 13.62 27.84
C ASP A 109 -31.73 14.60 26.71
N ASP A 110 -30.86 15.59 26.96
CA ASP A 110 -30.39 16.53 25.93
C ASP A 110 -29.64 15.82 24.78
N PHE A 111 -29.04 14.66 25.07
CA PHE A 111 -28.25 13.86 24.12
C PHE A 111 -29.08 12.90 23.28
N VAL A 112 -30.32 12.58 23.69
CA VAL A 112 -31.19 11.59 23.00
C VAL A 112 -31.41 11.92 21.51
N PRO A 113 -31.64 13.18 21.09
CA PRO A 113 -31.82 13.53 19.68
C PRO A 113 -30.57 13.33 18.79
N PHE A 114 -29.40 13.04 19.37
CA PHE A 114 -28.13 12.95 18.66
C PHE A 114 -27.46 11.56 18.77
N MET A 115 -28.13 10.57 19.37
CA MET A 115 -27.62 9.19 19.43
C MET A 115 -27.49 8.60 18.01
N GLY A 116 -26.53 7.69 17.82
CA GLY A 116 -26.24 7.07 16.51
C GLY A 116 -25.61 8.00 15.45
N THR A 117 -25.34 9.28 15.75
CA THR A 117 -24.79 10.24 14.77
C THR A 117 -23.25 10.32 14.73
N GLY A 118 -22.56 9.51 15.54
CA GLY A 118 -21.12 9.58 15.79
C GLY A 118 -20.74 10.62 16.84
N GLU A 119 -19.70 10.35 17.63
CA GLU A 119 -19.41 11.08 18.90
C GLU A 119 -19.17 12.59 18.72
N ALA A 120 -18.62 13.02 17.58
CA ALA A 120 -18.43 14.45 17.28
C ALA A 120 -19.78 15.18 17.07
N ASN A 121 -20.73 14.55 16.39
CA ASN A 121 -22.08 15.10 16.17
C ASN A 121 -22.95 14.97 17.42
N PHE A 122 -22.79 13.88 18.19
CA PHE A 122 -23.41 13.67 19.50
C PHE A 122 -23.12 14.83 20.46
N LEU A 123 -21.85 15.19 20.63
CA LEU A 123 -21.43 16.30 21.50
C LEU A 123 -21.70 17.66 20.84
N GLY A 124 -21.43 17.81 19.54
CA GLY A 124 -21.62 19.05 18.78
C GLY A 124 -23.08 19.49 18.68
N GLY A 125 -24.01 18.53 18.57
CA GLY A 125 -25.45 18.77 18.55
C GLY A 125 -25.95 19.39 19.85
N VAL A 126 -25.58 18.80 21.00
CA VAL A 126 -25.91 19.36 22.32
C VAL A 126 -25.27 20.73 22.52
N ALA A 127 -24.00 20.90 22.13
CA ALA A 127 -23.33 22.20 22.21
C ALA A 127 -24.04 23.28 21.38
N SER A 128 -24.53 22.93 20.19
CA SER A 128 -25.30 23.81 19.31
C SER A 128 -26.63 24.22 19.96
N VAL A 129 -27.42 23.25 20.45
CA VAL A 129 -28.71 23.50 21.14
C VAL A 129 -28.54 24.34 22.41
N LYS A 130 -27.46 24.11 23.16
CA LYS A 130 -27.13 24.86 24.39
C LYS A 130 -26.43 26.21 24.12
N GLY A 131 -26.16 26.55 22.86
CA GLY A 131 -25.58 27.83 22.46
C GLY A 131 -24.10 28.03 22.83
N VAL A 132 -23.33 26.95 22.96
CA VAL A 132 -21.93 26.98 23.39
C VAL A 132 -21.04 27.55 22.29
N LYS A 133 -20.62 28.81 22.44
CA LYS A 133 -19.77 29.50 21.45
C LYS A 133 -18.33 28.97 21.47
N GLY A 134 -17.79 28.68 20.29
CA GLY A 134 -16.42 28.20 20.15
C GLY A 134 -16.21 26.75 20.62
N PHE A 135 -17.29 25.98 20.78
CA PHE A 135 -17.20 24.55 21.05
C PHE A 135 -16.39 23.83 19.95
N ASN A 136 -15.49 22.95 20.37
CA ASN A 136 -14.63 22.18 19.49
C ASN A 136 -15.01 20.69 19.60
N PRO A 137 -15.80 20.14 18.66
CA PRO A 137 -16.28 18.76 18.71
C PRO A 137 -15.17 17.73 18.85
N GLU A 138 -14.01 17.93 18.20
CA GLU A 138 -12.89 16.98 18.25
C GLU A 138 -12.18 16.97 19.60
N ALA A 139 -12.01 18.15 20.21
CA ALA A 139 -11.45 18.24 21.57
C ALA A 139 -12.42 17.65 22.60
N ALA A 140 -13.72 17.89 22.44
CA ALA A 140 -14.76 17.29 23.27
C ALA A 140 -14.85 15.77 23.07
N LYS A 141 -14.73 15.26 21.84
CA LYS A 141 -14.69 13.82 21.50
C LYS A 141 -13.49 13.13 22.14
N LYS A 142 -12.30 13.75 22.13
CA LYS A 142 -11.14 13.23 22.85
C LYS A 142 -11.42 13.14 24.37
N ARG A 143 -11.90 14.24 24.97
CA ARG A 143 -12.18 14.27 26.42
C ARG A 143 -13.30 13.32 26.83
N PHE A 144 -14.29 13.15 25.96
CA PHE A 144 -15.35 12.16 26.09
C PHE A 144 -14.77 10.75 26.19
N PHE A 145 -13.85 10.34 25.31
CA PHE A 145 -13.23 9.02 25.42
C PHE A 145 -12.40 8.86 26.68
N GLU A 146 -11.64 9.87 27.11
CA GLU A 146 -10.90 9.81 28.38
C GLU A 146 -11.85 9.53 29.57
N ILE A 147 -12.99 10.20 29.65
CA ILE A 147 -14.00 10.02 30.71
C ILE A 147 -14.77 8.71 30.55
N TYR A 148 -15.16 8.36 29.32
CA TYR A 148 -15.93 7.17 28.99
C TYR A 148 -15.16 5.89 29.36
N LEU A 149 -13.89 5.81 28.96
CA LEU A 149 -13.02 4.68 29.25
C LEU A 149 -12.66 4.59 30.75
N ASP A 150 -12.38 5.72 31.41
CA ASP A 150 -12.00 5.72 32.84
C ASP A 150 -13.18 5.55 33.81
N LYS A 151 -14.43 5.88 33.44
CA LYS A 151 -15.57 5.77 34.37
C LYS A 151 -16.61 4.74 33.99
N TYR A 152 -16.83 4.52 32.70
CA TYR A 152 -18.07 3.94 32.20
C TYR A 152 -17.89 2.63 31.40
N ALA A 153 -16.77 2.48 30.69
CA ALA A 153 -16.43 1.31 29.85
C ALA A 153 -15.17 0.57 30.36
N LYS A 154 -15.09 0.28 31.66
CA LYS A 154 -14.04 -0.61 32.21
C LYS A 154 -14.32 -2.06 31.84
N PRO A 155 -13.30 -2.91 31.65
CA PRO A 155 -13.48 -4.35 31.49
C PRO A 155 -14.38 -4.94 32.57
N ASP A 156 -15.30 -5.82 32.17
CA ASP A 156 -16.29 -6.48 33.04
C ASP A 156 -17.18 -5.52 33.87
N SER A 157 -17.38 -4.27 33.45
CA SER A 157 -18.27 -3.32 34.14
C SER A 157 -19.77 -3.66 34.05
N GLY A 158 -20.13 -4.68 33.27
CA GLY A 158 -21.48 -5.26 33.27
C GLY A 158 -22.47 -4.60 32.31
N ILE A 159 -21.98 -3.93 31.26
CA ILE A 159 -22.84 -3.30 30.24
C ILE A 159 -23.39 -4.28 29.18
N GLY A 160 -22.92 -5.54 29.17
CA GLY A 160 -23.33 -6.54 28.18
C GLY A 160 -24.79 -6.98 28.37
N PHE A 161 -25.53 -7.17 27.28
CA PHE A 161 -26.91 -7.65 27.37
C PHE A 161 -26.94 -9.15 27.75
N PRO A 162 -27.86 -9.56 28.65
CA PRO A 162 -28.11 -10.97 28.93
C PRO A 162 -28.36 -11.77 27.65
N GLY A 163 -27.79 -12.97 27.56
CA GLY A 163 -27.91 -13.85 26.39
C GLY A 163 -26.91 -13.56 25.26
N ALA A 164 -26.27 -12.38 25.17
CA ALA A 164 -25.33 -12.06 24.08
C ALA A 164 -24.15 -13.04 23.98
N LEU A 165 -23.45 -13.28 25.10
CA LEU A 165 -22.35 -14.25 25.19
C LEU A 165 -22.80 -15.68 24.84
N GLU A 166 -24.01 -16.06 25.27
CA GLU A 166 -24.57 -17.38 25.02
C GLU A 166 -24.87 -17.57 23.53
N LEU A 167 -25.57 -16.61 22.90
CA LEU A 167 -25.93 -16.67 21.48
C LEU A 167 -24.70 -16.69 20.58
N ILE A 168 -23.69 -15.87 20.85
CA ILE A 168 -22.39 -15.91 20.14
C ILE A 168 -21.78 -17.31 20.27
N SER A 169 -21.72 -17.86 21.48
CA SER A 169 -21.16 -19.18 21.74
C SER A 169 -21.93 -20.30 21.02
N GLN A 170 -23.26 -20.24 21.02
CA GLN A 170 -24.12 -21.17 20.28
C GLN A 170 -23.87 -21.09 18.76
N CYS A 171 -23.77 -19.88 18.18
CA CYS A 171 -23.44 -19.69 16.77
C CYS A 171 -22.10 -20.32 16.40
N LYS A 172 -21.03 -20.05 17.17
CA LYS A 172 -19.71 -20.64 16.91
C LYS A 172 -19.70 -22.16 17.07
N SER A 173 -20.39 -22.70 18.07
CA SER A 173 -20.50 -24.15 18.28
C SER A 173 -21.13 -24.90 17.09
N ARG A 174 -21.91 -24.17 16.27
CA ARG A 174 -22.57 -24.66 15.06
C ARG A 174 -21.77 -24.41 13.77
N GLY A 175 -20.58 -23.84 13.88
CA GLY A 175 -19.71 -23.52 12.74
C GLY A 175 -20.11 -22.24 11.99
N LEU A 176 -21.03 -21.43 12.52
CA LEU A 176 -21.31 -20.11 11.97
C LEU A 176 -20.15 -19.16 12.28
N LYS A 177 -19.80 -18.33 11.29
CA LYS A 177 -18.89 -17.20 11.47
C LYS A 177 -19.60 -16.07 12.20
N VAL A 178 -18.93 -15.40 13.13
CA VAL A 178 -19.53 -14.30 13.90
C VAL A 178 -18.69 -13.04 13.80
N ALA A 179 -19.31 -11.88 13.61
CA ALA A 179 -18.61 -10.59 13.51
C ALA A 179 -19.33 -9.45 14.23
N VAL A 180 -18.56 -8.46 14.67
CA VAL A 180 -19.07 -7.15 15.11
C VAL A 180 -19.01 -6.17 13.93
N ALA A 181 -20.08 -5.40 13.72
CA ALA A 181 -20.24 -4.50 12.59
C ALA A 181 -20.91 -3.20 13.05
N SER A 182 -20.13 -2.29 13.64
CA SER A 182 -20.61 -1.09 14.34
C SER A 182 -20.22 0.22 13.65
N SER A 183 -21.06 1.25 13.81
CA SER A 183 -20.77 2.64 13.40
C SER A 183 -20.07 3.48 14.49
N ALA A 184 -19.50 2.84 15.51
CA ALA A 184 -18.62 3.45 16.50
C ALA A 184 -17.14 3.39 16.09
N ASP A 185 -16.33 4.35 16.55
CA ASP A 185 -14.86 4.32 16.46
C ASP A 185 -14.28 3.06 17.14
N ARG A 186 -13.16 2.54 16.63
CA ARG A 186 -12.56 1.27 17.10
C ARG A 186 -12.25 1.27 18.59
N ILE A 187 -11.78 2.41 19.12
CA ILE A 187 -11.45 2.59 20.54
C ILE A 187 -12.68 2.39 21.45
N LYS A 188 -13.88 2.77 20.99
CA LYS A 188 -15.15 2.53 21.68
C LYS A 188 -15.59 1.08 21.52
N VAL A 189 -15.39 0.50 20.33
CA VAL A 189 -15.74 -0.91 20.05
C VAL A 189 -14.97 -1.87 20.96
N ASP A 190 -13.65 -1.78 20.99
CA ASP A 190 -12.82 -2.68 21.80
C ASP A 190 -13.10 -2.51 23.31
N ALA A 191 -13.35 -1.28 23.76
CA ALA A 191 -13.68 -1.00 25.17
C ALA A 191 -15.07 -1.51 25.58
N ASN A 192 -16.09 -1.32 24.74
CA ASN A 192 -17.45 -1.78 25.02
C ASN A 192 -17.56 -3.31 25.02
N LEU A 193 -16.85 -3.99 24.10
CA LEU A 193 -16.77 -5.45 24.11
C LEU A 193 -16.07 -5.96 25.38
N ALA A 194 -14.97 -5.35 25.81
CA ALA A 194 -14.31 -5.69 27.07
C ALA A 194 -15.23 -5.42 28.29
N ALA A 195 -15.96 -4.30 28.30
CA ALA A 195 -16.89 -3.94 29.37
C ALA A 195 -18.14 -4.83 29.44
N ALA A 196 -18.52 -5.42 28.30
CA ALA A 196 -19.57 -6.42 28.18
C ALA A 196 -19.13 -7.85 28.55
N GLY A 197 -17.85 -8.08 28.85
CA GLY A 197 -17.30 -9.43 29.09
C GLY A 197 -17.19 -10.27 27.81
N LEU A 198 -17.09 -9.61 26.64
CA LEU A 198 -17.01 -10.24 25.32
C LEU A 198 -15.60 -10.11 24.72
N PRO A 199 -14.66 -11.03 25.01
CA PRO A 199 -13.30 -10.94 24.48
C PRO A 199 -13.25 -10.98 22.95
N LEU A 200 -12.39 -10.15 22.35
CA LEU A 200 -12.30 -9.94 20.90
C LEU A 200 -12.05 -11.25 20.11
N SER A 201 -11.37 -12.22 20.71
CA SER A 201 -11.10 -13.56 20.14
C SER A 201 -12.37 -14.40 19.89
N MET A 202 -13.52 -13.99 20.42
CA MET A 202 -14.80 -14.61 20.07
C MET A 202 -15.28 -14.20 18.68
N PHE A 203 -14.80 -13.12 18.09
CA PHE A 203 -15.25 -12.67 16.78
C PHE A 203 -14.28 -13.10 15.67
N ASP A 204 -14.82 -13.62 14.57
CA ASP A 204 -14.07 -13.93 13.36
C ASP A 204 -13.74 -12.66 12.54
N ALA A 205 -14.48 -11.56 12.76
CA ALA A 205 -14.16 -10.23 12.26
C ALA A 205 -14.72 -9.13 13.19
N ILE A 206 -14.08 -7.96 13.22
CA ILE A 206 -14.56 -6.75 13.89
C ILE A 206 -14.41 -5.59 12.93
N VAL A 207 -15.52 -4.88 12.67
CA VAL A 207 -15.62 -3.75 11.74
C VAL A 207 -16.16 -2.53 12.50
N SER A 208 -15.41 -1.44 12.48
CA SER A 208 -15.68 -0.16 13.13
C SER A 208 -15.73 1.00 12.13
N ALA A 209 -16.22 2.16 12.58
CA ALA A 209 -16.46 3.33 11.73
C ALA A 209 -15.20 3.92 11.07
N ASP A 210 -14.03 3.79 11.69
CA ASP A 210 -12.79 4.49 11.29
C ASP A 210 -12.31 4.13 9.88
N ALA A 211 -12.80 3.01 9.33
CA ALA A 211 -12.48 2.53 8.00
C ALA A 211 -13.47 2.96 6.90
N PHE A 212 -14.50 3.77 7.21
CA PHE A 212 -15.60 4.11 6.28
C PHE A 212 -15.95 5.59 6.26
N GLU A 213 -16.05 6.17 5.05
CA GLU A 213 -16.59 7.53 4.86
C GLU A 213 -18.12 7.57 5.03
N ASN A 214 -18.82 6.48 4.69
CA ASN A 214 -20.27 6.33 4.84
C ASN A 214 -20.60 5.33 5.94
N LEU A 215 -21.27 5.79 7.00
CA LEU A 215 -21.78 4.94 8.09
C LEU A 215 -23.22 4.48 7.81
N LYS A 216 -23.78 3.63 8.67
CA LYS A 216 -25.20 3.21 8.60
C LYS A 216 -26.09 4.47 8.49
N PRO A 217 -27.01 4.57 7.51
CA PRO A 217 -27.66 3.50 6.76
C PRO A 217 -26.98 3.04 5.47
N ALA A 218 -25.74 3.46 5.19
CA ALA A 218 -24.99 2.89 4.07
C ALA A 218 -24.60 1.42 4.35
N PRO A 219 -24.59 0.53 3.33
CA PRO A 219 -24.35 -0.91 3.51
C PRO A 219 -22.88 -1.27 3.78
N ASP A 220 -21.97 -0.30 3.64
CA ASP A 220 -20.52 -0.44 3.55
C ASP A 220 -19.92 -1.29 4.69
N ILE A 221 -20.30 -1.01 5.94
CA ILE A 221 -19.84 -1.71 7.15
C ILE A 221 -20.22 -3.20 7.11
N PHE A 222 -21.45 -3.53 6.72
CA PHE A 222 -21.90 -4.93 6.65
C PHE A 222 -21.27 -5.68 5.48
N LEU A 223 -21.20 -5.05 4.30
CA LEU A 223 -20.53 -5.63 3.14
C LEU A 223 -19.04 -5.91 3.42
N ALA A 224 -18.37 -5.04 4.17
CA ALA A 224 -17.01 -5.28 4.63
C ALA A 224 -16.90 -6.46 5.60
N ALA A 225 -17.80 -6.56 6.60
CA ALA A 225 -17.83 -7.70 7.52
C ALA A 225 -18.04 -9.03 6.77
N SER A 226 -19.03 -9.09 5.86
CA SER A 226 -19.28 -10.23 4.96
C SER A 226 -18.05 -10.62 4.14
N LYS A 227 -17.34 -9.63 3.58
CA LYS A 227 -16.11 -9.83 2.80
C LYS A 227 -14.95 -10.38 3.65
N ILE A 228 -14.75 -9.86 4.87
CA ILE A 228 -13.70 -10.35 5.79
C ILE A 228 -13.99 -11.79 6.23
N LEU A 229 -15.25 -12.11 6.51
CA LEU A 229 -15.68 -13.48 6.84
C LEU A 229 -15.62 -14.46 5.65
N ASN A 230 -15.45 -13.95 4.42
CA ASN A 230 -15.55 -14.70 3.16
C ASN A 230 -16.91 -15.45 3.02
N VAL A 231 -18.00 -14.79 3.42
CA VAL A 231 -19.37 -15.30 3.35
C VAL A 231 -20.22 -14.37 2.47
N PRO A 232 -20.94 -14.87 1.45
CA PRO A 232 -21.80 -14.02 0.60
C PRO A 232 -22.88 -13.29 1.42
N PRO A 233 -23.25 -12.04 1.09
CA PRO A 233 -24.26 -11.28 1.84
C PRO A 233 -25.61 -12.01 2.00
N SER A 234 -26.01 -12.80 1.00
CA SER A 234 -27.22 -13.63 1.05
C SER A 234 -27.17 -14.74 2.11
N GLU A 235 -25.99 -15.18 2.55
CA GLU A 235 -25.80 -16.16 3.63
C GLU A 235 -25.51 -15.52 5.00
N CYS A 236 -25.55 -14.18 5.09
CA CYS A 236 -25.41 -13.42 6.32
C CYS A 236 -26.77 -13.10 6.96
N ILE A 237 -26.81 -13.14 8.28
CA ILE A 237 -27.86 -12.54 9.10
C ILE A 237 -27.26 -11.42 9.95
N VAL A 238 -27.88 -10.25 9.91
CA VAL A 238 -27.58 -9.10 10.77
C VAL A 238 -28.48 -9.14 12.01
N ILE A 239 -27.95 -8.81 13.18
CA ILE A 239 -28.73 -8.51 14.40
C ILE A 239 -28.48 -7.04 14.77
N GLU A 240 -29.56 -6.27 14.88
CA GLU A 240 -29.54 -4.79 14.90
C GLU A 240 -30.71 -4.23 15.72
N ASP A 241 -30.52 -3.08 16.39
CA ASP A 241 -31.53 -2.37 17.18
C ASP A 241 -31.97 -1.02 16.56
N ALA A 242 -31.14 -0.46 15.66
CA ALA A 242 -31.35 0.87 15.09
C ALA A 242 -31.93 0.85 13.66
N LEU A 243 -32.86 1.78 13.38
CA LEU A 243 -33.49 1.97 12.07
C LEU A 243 -32.45 2.09 10.93
N ALA A 244 -31.38 2.84 11.17
CA ALA A 244 -30.31 3.04 10.19
C ALA A 244 -29.58 1.74 9.86
N GLY A 245 -29.31 0.89 10.85
CA GLY A 245 -28.67 -0.39 10.61
C GLY A 245 -29.58 -1.41 9.91
N VAL A 246 -30.89 -1.42 10.21
CA VAL A 246 -31.84 -2.28 9.48
C VAL A 246 -31.90 -1.86 8.00
N GLN A 247 -31.86 -0.55 7.73
CA GLN A 247 -31.73 -0.01 6.37
C GLN A 247 -30.41 -0.41 5.69
N ALA A 248 -29.28 -0.35 6.41
CA ALA A 248 -27.97 -0.77 5.90
C ALA A 248 -27.92 -2.28 5.58
N ALA A 249 -28.47 -3.13 6.45
CA ALA A 249 -28.55 -4.58 6.22
C ALA A 249 -29.36 -4.91 4.96
N LYS A 250 -30.49 -4.22 4.78
CA LYS A 250 -31.35 -4.32 3.59
C LYS A 250 -30.66 -3.82 2.33
N ALA A 251 -29.95 -2.70 2.40
CA ALA A 251 -29.13 -2.17 1.30
C ALA A 251 -27.97 -3.12 0.94
N ALA A 252 -27.42 -3.84 1.92
CA ALA A 252 -26.40 -4.88 1.75
C ALA A 252 -26.97 -6.22 1.25
N GLN A 253 -28.29 -6.33 1.02
CA GLN A 253 -29.00 -7.56 0.64
C GLN A 253 -28.85 -8.70 1.66
N MET A 254 -28.70 -8.37 2.94
CA MET A 254 -28.62 -9.33 4.05
C MET A 254 -29.98 -9.48 4.75
N ARG A 255 -30.21 -10.65 5.35
CA ARG A 255 -31.34 -10.86 6.28
C ARG A 255 -31.06 -10.12 7.59
N CYS A 256 -32.09 -9.63 8.27
CA CYS A 256 -31.94 -8.82 9.48
C CYS A 256 -32.96 -9.21 10.55
N ILE A 257 -32.48 -9.53 11.75
CA ILE A 257 -33.27 -9.75 12.96
C ILE A 257 -33.16 -8.46 13.78
N ALA A 258 -34.27 -7.73 13.93
CA ALA A 258 -34.28 -6.52 14.73
C ALA A 258 -34.55 -6.84 16.21
N VAL A 259 -33.93 -6.08 17.13
CA VAL A 259 -34.22 -6.13 18.57
C VAL A 259 -34.80 -4.79 19.07
N ARG A 260 -35.65 -4.83 20.10
CA ARG A 260 -36.43 -3.66 20.59
C ARG A 260 -35.74 -2.89 21.72
N THR A 261 -34.45 -3.12 21.93
CA THR A 261 -33.66 -2.53 23.00
C THR A 261 -33.60 -1.00 22.96
N THR A 262 -33.70 -0.41 21.77
CA THR A 262 -33.54 1.05 21.54
C THR A 262 -34.74 1.72 20.85
N LEU A 263 -35.55 0.98 20.07
CA LEU A 263 -36.66 1.52 19.27
C LEU A 263 -37.96 0.70 19.42
N SER A 264 -39.11 1.37 19.25
CA SER A 264 -40.43 0.73 19.26
C SER A 264 -40.77 0.03 17.94
N ASP A 265 -41.68 -0.96 18.02
CA ASP A 265 -42.17 -1.79 16.91
C ASP A 265 -42.51 -0.95 15.66
N GLU A 266 -43.30 0.10 15.85
CA GLU A 266 -43.81 1.00 14.79
C GLU A 266 -42.67 1.70 14.00
N ALA A 267 -41.53 1.94 14.65
CA ALA A 267 -40.35 2.50 14.00
C ALA A 267 -39.55 1.42 13.24
N LEU A 268 -39.30 0.26 13.87
CA LEU A 268 -38.51 -0.82 13.29
C LEU A 268 -39.20 -1.51 12.10
N GLU A 269 -40.51 -1.73 12.19
CA GLU A 269 -41.32 -2.31 11.10
C GLU A 269 -41.20 -1.49 9.81
N SER A 270 -41.05 -0.16 9.90
CA SER A 270 -40.94 0.73 8.75
C SER A 270 -39.69 0.52 7.89
N ALA A 271 -38.60 -0.03 8.44
CA ALA A 271 -37.41 -0.41 7.68
C ALA A 271 -37.56 -1.79 7.00
N GLY A 272 -38.46 -2.64 7.51
CA GLY A 272 -38.71 -4.00 7.02
C GLY A 272 -37.60 -5.00 7.36
N PRO A 273 -37.32 -5.26 8.66
CA PRO A 273 -36.51 -6.41 9.09
C PRO A 273 -37.22 -7.73 8.75
N THR A 274 -36.50 -8.84 8.86
CA THR A 274 -37.02 -10.18 8.59
C THR A 274 -37.96 -10.67 9.70
N PHE A 275 -37.63 -10.36 10.96
CA PHE A 275 -38.56 -10.36 12.10
C PHE A 275 -37.95 -9.55 13.26
N ILE A 276 -38.73 -9.36 14.33
CA ILE A 276 -38.36 -8.59 15.53
C ILE A 276 -38.39 -9.50 16.76
N ARG A 277 -37.46 -9.30 17.70
CA ARG A 277 -37.41 -9.91 19.05
C ARG A 277 -37.28 -8.80 20.10
N ASP A 278 -37.61 -9.07 21.37
CA ASP A 278 -37.54 -8.04 22.41
C ASP A 278 -36.08 -7.64 22.71
N ASP A 279 -35.21 -8.60 23.00
CA ASP A 279 -33.75 -8.41 23.10
C ASP A 279 -32.96 -9.57 22.47
N ILE A 280 -31.62 -9.47 22.50
CA ILE A 280 -30.70 -10.48 21.95
C ILE A 280 -30.83 -11.86 22.62
N GLY A 281 -31.21 -11.92 23.90
CA GLY A 281 -31.49 -13.15 24.63
C GLY A 281 -32.79 -13.83 24.18
N ASN A 282 -33.66 -13.14 23.45
CA ASN A 282 -34.83 -13.72 22.78
C ASN A 282 -34.56 -14.14 21.34
N VAL A 283 -33.37 -13.90 20.79
CA VAL A 283 -32.96 -14.41 19.47
C VAL A 283 -32.45 -15.84 19.63
N SER A 284 -33.16 -16.81 19.07
CA SER A 284 -32.77 -18.21 19.13
C SER A 284 -31.85 -18.62 17.96
N LEU A 285 -31.10 -19.71 18.12
CA LEU A 285 -30.38 -20.31 17.00
C LEU A 285 -31.32 -20.80 15.88
N ASP A 286 -32.57 -21.15 16.19
CA ASP A 286 -33.56 -21.58 15.19
C ASP A 286 -34.08 -20.39 14.37
N ASP A 287 -34.27 -19.24 15.03
CA ASP A 287 -34.57 -17.95 14.38
C ASP A 287 -33.50 -17.65 13.31
N ILE A 288 -32.23 -17.84 13.67
CA ILE A 288 -31.09 -17.66 12.77
C ILE A 288 -31.10 -18.72 11.65
N LEU A 289 -31.17 -20.01 11.97
CA LEU A 289 -30.92 -21.09 11.00
C LEU A 289 -32.10 -21.45 10.09
N ASN A 290 -33.34 -21.31 10.56
CA ASN A 290 -34.53 -21.87 9.92
C ASN A 290 -35.64 -20.86 9.63
N GLY A 291 -35.68 -19.73 10.36
CA GLY A 291 -36.69 -18.68 10.15
C GLY A 291 -38.05 -19.03 10.76
N ASP A 292 -38.12 -18.95 12.09
CA ASP A 292 -39.32 -19.03 12.93
C ASP A 292 -40.03 -20.41 12.99
N SER A 293 -39.71 -21.19 14.03
CA SER A 293 -40.41 -22.44 14.36
C SER A 293 -41.20 -22.35 15.68
N VAL A 294 -42.50 -22.05 15.58
CA VAL A 294 -43.57 -22.26 16.60
C VAL A 294 -43.65 -21.21 17.74
N GLY A 295 -44.80 -20.61 18.08
CA GLY A 295 -46.16 -20.90 17.58
C GLY A 295 -47.31 -20.00 18.09
N SER A 296 -48.54 -20.49 17.90
CA SER A 296 -49.77 -19.71 17.68
C SER A 296 -50.73 -19.48 18.87
N ASN A 297 -51.57 -18.42 18.73
CA ASN A 297 -52.90 -18.13 19.31
C ASN A 297 -53.00 -17.30 20.60
N GLU A 298 -53.76 -16.19 20.53
CA GLU A 298 -55.03 -16.03 21.28
C GLU A 298 -56.00 -14.98 20.66
N ARG A 299 -57.20 -15.46 20.26
CA ARG A 299 -58.54 -14.80 20.27
C ARG A 299 -58.83 -13.50 19.47
N MET A 300 -60.08 -13.09 19.21
CA MET A 300 -61.35 -13.76 18.79
C MET A 300 -62.43 -12.65 18.58
N GLN A 301 -63.25 -12.69 17.51
CA GLN A 301 -64.38 -11.76 17.21
C GLN A 301 -63.93 -10.29 16.90
N GLY A 302 -64.57 -9.43 16.10
CA GLY A 302 -65.75 -9.44 15.20
C GLY A 302 -66.13 -7.98 14.82
N SER A 303 -66.90 -7.62 13.79
CA SER A 303 -67.48 -8.37 12.66
C SER A 303 -68.14 -7.42 11.60
N LYS A 304 -68.16 -7.84 10.32
CA LYS A 304 -68.99 -7.33 9.19
C LYS A 304 -68.71 -5.95 8.53
N THR A 305 -68.62 -6.02 7.20
CA THR A 305 -68.74 -5.04 6.09
C THR A 305 -70.13 -4.34 6.01
N PRO A 306 -70.47 -3.48 5.00
CA PRO A 306 -69.74 -2.99 3.80
C PRO A 306 -69.86 -1.47 3.46
N ASN A 307 -69.14 -1.02 2.40
CA ASN A 307 -69.69 -0.28 1.23
C ASN A 307 -68.59 -0.16 0.14
N ASN A 308 -68.70 -0.84 -1.01
CA ASN A 308 -69.31 -0.39 -2.29
C ASN A 308 -68.67 0.91 -2.84
N PHE A 309 -68.03 0.92 -4.01
CA PHE A 309 -68.63 0.65 -5.33
C PHE A 309 -67.65 0.13 -6.42
N ALA A 310 -68.21 -0.25 -7.58
CA ALA A 310 -67.65 -1.09 -8.64
C ALA A 310 -66.62 -0.47 -9.62
N GLU A 311 -65.76 -1.35 -10.16
CA GLU A 311 -65.50 -1.68 -11.59
C GLU A 311 -66.21 -0.86 -12.71
N TYR A 312 -65.73 -0.77 -13.98
CA TYR A 312 -64.83 -1.63 -14.77
C TYR A 312 -64.04 -0.84 -15.86
N SER A 313 -63.18 -1.55 -16.59
CA SER A 313 -62.20 -1.14 -17.64
C SER A 313 -62.78 -0.64 -18.98
N SER A 314 -62.05 0.27 -19.65
CA SER A 314 -61.88 0.44 -21.13
C SER A 314 -60.91 1.61 -21.42
N ALA A 315 -60.33 1.88 -22.60
CA ALA A 315 -59.89 1.09 -23.76
C ALA A 315 -58.97 1.97 -24.67
N VAL A 316 -58.37 1.41 -25.72
CA VAL A 316 -57.53 2.08 -26.75
C VAL A 316 -58.38 2.61 -27.92
N LEU A 317 -57.85 3.57 -28.73
CA LEU A 317 -57.97 3.76 -30.22
C LEU A 317 -57.59 5.23 -30.57
N GLU A 318 -56.61 5.57 -31.43
CA GLU A 318 -56.45 5.40 -32.90
C GLU A 318 -57.27 6.35 -33.80
N GLY A 319 -56.68 6.77 -34.94
CA GLY A 319 -57.48 6.97 -36.17
C GLY A 319 -56.89 7.71 -37.38
N LYS A 320 -56.49 6.93 -38.42
CA LYS A 320 -56.57 7.20 -39.90
C LYS A 320 -55.59 8.23 -40.53
N ILE A 321 -54.80 7.94 -41.59
CA ILE A 321 -54.97 7.23 -42.91
C ILE A 321 -55.40 8.18 -44.06
N ASP A 322 -54.54 8.35 -45.08
CA ASP A 322 -54.89 8.10 -46.50
C ASP A 322 -53.65 7.78 -47.39
N ASN A 323 -53.91 7.33 -48.63
CA ASN A 323 -53.00 6.74 -49.63
C ASN A 323 -52.54 7.78 -50.70
N GLY A 324 -51.56 7.57 -51.59
CA GLY A 324 -50.62 6.45 -51.83
C GLY A 324 -49.97 6.50 -53.24
N VAL A 325 -49.47 5.35 -53.72
CA VAL A 325 -49.06 5.00 -55.12
C VAL A 325 -47.60 5.26 -55.58
N ARG A 326 -47.04 4.22 -56.23
CA ARG A 326 -45.68 4.06 -56.80
C ARG A 326 -45.54 4.62 -58.23
N ARG A 327 -44.30 4.93 -58.67
CA ARG A 327 -43.61 4.16 -59.75
C ARG A 327 -42.12 4.51 -59.95
N THR A 328 -41.43 3.55 -60.56
CA THR A 328 -40.02 3.47 -61.00
C THR A 328 -39.71 4.37 -62.20
N THR A 329 -38.43 4.81 -62.36
CA THR A 329 -37.51 4.39 -63.46
C THR A 329 -36.14 5.10 -63.42
N SER A 330 -35.08 4.33 -63.72
CA SER A 330 -33.81 4.66 -64.41
C SER A 330 -33.20 6.09 -64.42
N GLY A 331 -31.87 6.13 -64.28
CA GLY A 331 -31.03 6.78 -65.31
C GLY A 331 -29.94 7.74 -64.85
N THR A 332 -28.69 7.30 -65.02
CA THR A 332 -27.56 8.06 -65.62
C THR A 332 -27.07 9.39 -64.97
N ASP A 333 -25.82 9.27 -64.51
CA ASP A 333 -24.68 10.14 -64.86
C ASP A 333 -24.14 11.14 -63.82
N GLU A 334 -22.84 11.41 -64.05
CA GLU A 334 -21.83 11.94 -63.14
C GLU A 334 -22.03 13.42 -62.83
N GLU A 335 -21.57 13.88 -61.65
CA GLU A 335 -20.64 15.03 -61.60
C GLU A 335 -19.91 15.17 -60.25
N ILE A 336 -18.59 15.01 -60.31
CA ILE A 336 -17.54 15.87 -59.71
C ILE A 336 -17.63 16.23 -58.20
N LEU A 337 -16.62 15.77 -57.44
CA LEU A 337 -16.25 16.38 -56.15
C LEU A 337 -15.92 17.87 -56.31
N SER A 338 -16.51 18.72 -55.48
CA SER A 338 -15.88 20.00 -55.12
C SER A 338 -15.85 20.19 -53.60
N THR A 339 -14.68 20.59 -53.10
CA THR A 339 -14.41 20.79 -51.68
C THR A 339 -14.97 22.12 -51.18
N GLY A 340 -16.18 22.09 -50.59
CA GLY A 340 -16.75 23.24 -49.88
C GLY A 340 -16.25 23.32 -48.44
N GLY A 341 -15.35 24.27 -48.14
CA GLY A 341 -14.83 24.48 -46.79
C GLY A 341 -15.88 25.02 -45.81
N LEU A 342 -15.87 24.52 -44.57
CA LEU A 342 -16.75 24.98 -43.49
C LEU A 342 -16.45 26.44 -43.10
N GLN A 343 -17.24 27.38 -43.61
CA GLN A 343 -17.35 28.74 -43.06
C GLN A 343 -18.12 28.72 -41.73
N GLY A 344 -17.50 28.21 -40.66
CA GLY A 344 -17.95 28.49 -39.31
C GLY A 344 -17.67 29.96 -38.94
N SER A 345 -18.57 30.62 -38.21
CA SER A 345 -18.27 31.96 -37.70
C SER A 345 -17.08 31.90 -36.73
N ARG A 346 -16.40 33.03 -36.48
CA ARG A 346 -15.33 33.07 -35.44
C ARG A 346 -15.82 32.58 -34.07
N ARG A 347 -17.12 32.73 -33.75
CA ARG A 347 -17.71 32.18 -32.50
C ARG A 347 -17.85 30.67 -32.54
N ASP A 348 -18.13 30.08 -33.70
CA ASP A 348 -18.27 28.63 -33.85
C ASP A 348 -16.91 27.96 -33.88
N ILE A 349 -15.90 28.55 -34.55
CA ILE A 349 -14.52 28.07 -34.48
C ILE A 349 -13.99 28.14 -33.03
N LEU A 350 -14.29 29.21 -32.28
CA LEU A 350 -13.95 29.30 -30.87
C LEU A 350 -14.72 28.28 -30.00
N ARG A 351 -16.01 28.03 -30.28
CA ARG A 351 -16.83 27.04 -29.55
C ARG A 351 -16.42 25.60 -29.82
N PHE A 352 -16.21 25.22 -31.08
CA PHE A 352 -15.76 23.88 -31.45
C PHE A 352 -14.29 23.66 -31.11
N GLY A 353 -13.45 24.71 -31.16
CA GLY A 353 -12.08 24.68 -30.64
C GLY A 353 -12.04 24.51 -29.12
N SER A 354 -12.82 25.28 -28.36
CA SER A 354 -12.89 25.11 -26.90
C SER A 354 -13.57 23.81 -26.48
N LEU A 355 -14.54 23.31 -27.24
CA LEU A 355 -15.14 21.99 -27.03
C LEU A 355 -14.14 20.86 -27.36
N GLY A 356 -13.36 20.98 -28.44
CA GLY A 356 -12.29 20.05 -28.80
C GLY A 356 -11.17 20.02 -27.76
N ILE A 357 -10.78 21.17 -27.22
CA ILE A 357 -9.87 21.27 -26.06
C ILE A 357 -10.53 20.65 -24.83
N ALA A 358 -11.79 20.96 -24.51
CA ALA A 358 -12.48 20.40 -23.35
C ALA A 358 -12.63 18.87 -23.42
N ILE A 359 -12.91 18.31 -24.61
CA ILE A 359 -12.95 16.86 -24.85
C ILE A 359 -11.55 16.25 -24.77
N SER A 360 -10.52 16.92 -25.30
CA SER A 360 -9.13 16.43 -25.22
C SER A 360 -8.60 16.48 -23.78
N CYS A 361 -8.89 17.55 -23.03
CA CYS A 361 -8.64 17.65 -21.61
C CYS A 361 -9.43 16.58 -20.86
N LEU A 362 -10.73 16.40 -21.11
CA LEU A 362 -11.53 15.37 -20.44
C LEU A 362 -10.99 13.96 -20.72
N ALA A 363 -10.64 13.64 -21.97
CA ALA A 363 -10.03 12.37 -22.34
C ALA A 363 -8.65 12.19 -21.69
N PHE A 364 -7.82 13.23 -21.66
CA PHE A 364 -6.53 13.21 -20.97
C PHE A 364 -6.71 13.01 -19.45
N THR A 365 -7.60 13.77 -18.80
CA THR A 365 -7.84 13.65 -17.37
C THR A 365 -8.48 12.30 -17.03
N LEU A 366 -9.40 11.75 -17.84
CA LEU A 366 -9.95 10.40 -17.64
C LEU A 366 -8.89 9.32 -17.81
N ASN A 367 -8.04 9.40 -18.83
CA ASN A 367 -6.95 8.44 -19.06
C ASN A 367 -5.85 8.51 -17.98
N ASN A 368 -5.66 9.66 -17.33
CA ASN A 368 -4.61 9.89 -16.34
C ASN A 368 -5.13 10.09 -14.89
N TRP A 369 -6.45 9.98 -14.64
CA TRP A 369 -7.07 10.33 -13.35
C TRP A 369 -6.45 9.58 -12.16
N LYS A 370 -6.01 8.34 -12.40
CA LYS A 370 -5.35 7.49 -11.39
C LYS A 370 -3.91 7.93 -11.10
N ALA A 371 -3.14 8.34 -12.11
CA ALA A 371 -1.81 8.94 -11.92
C ALA A 371 -1.91 10.33 -11.23
N MET A 372 -3.05 11.01 -11.38
CA MET A 372 -3.33 12.27 -10.68
C MET A 372 -3.64 12.12 -9.19
N GLN A 373 -3.71 10.90 -8.62
CA GLN A 373 -4.02 10.71 -7.18
C GLN A 373 -2.98 11.37 -6.25
N TYR A 374 -1.71 11.41 -6.67
CA TYR A 374 -0.61 12.05 -5.92
C TYR A 374 -0.19 13.41 -6.50
N THR A 375 -0.64 13.73 -7.72
CA THR A 375 -0.25 14.95 -8.43
C THR A 375 -1.21 16.09 -8.07
N SER A 376 -0.80 16.93 -7.12
CA SER A 376 -1.62 18.10 -6.72
C SER A 376 -1.77 19.13 -7.84
N PRO A 377 -2.77 20.04 -7.77
CA PRO A 377 -2.83 21.19 -8.68
C PRO A 377 -1.56 22.05 -8.66
N ARG A 378 -0.81 22.05 -7.54
CA ARG A 378 0.50 22.70 -7.45
C ARG A 378 1.57 21.89 -8.19
N ALA A 379 1.56 20.56 -8.14
CA ALA A 379 2.45 19.73 -8.95
C ALA A 379 2.20 19.90 -10.46
N VAL A 380 0.93 19.99 -10.90
CA VAL A 380 0.59 20.32 -12.30
C VAL A 380 1.08 21.73 -12.66
N TRP A 381 0.92 22.71 -11.77
CA TRP A 381 1.45 24.07 -11.98
C TRP A 381 2.98 24.07 -12.11
N ASN A 382 3.66 23.37 -11.20
CA ASN A 382 5.11 23.19 -11.20
C ASN A 382 5.61 22.51 -12.49
N LEU A 383 4.86 21.55 -13.03
CA LEU A 383 5.18 20.88 -14.31
C LEU A 383 4.99 21.81 -15.52
N LEU A 384 3.93 22.62 -15.54
CA LEU A 384 3.60 23.50 -16.67
C LEU A 384 4.41 24.80 -16.71
N PHE A 385 4.75 25.36 -15.55
CA PHE A 385 5.41 26.67 -15.43
C PHE A 385 6.82 26.60 -14.84
N GLY A 386 7.26 25.40 -14.45
CA GLY A 386 8.53 25.17 -13.78
C GLY A 386 8.49 25.49 -12.28
N VAL A 387 9.29 24.75 -11.52
CA VAL A 387 9.84 25.22 -10.24
C VAL A 387 11.14 25.95 -10.55
N THR A 388 11.57 26.88 -9.69
CA THR A 388 12.96 27.33 -9.68
C THR A 388 13.87 26.12 -9.49
N GLN A 389 14.49 25.68 -10.59
CA GLN A 389 15.46 24.60 -10.63
C GLN A 389 16.88 25.20 -10.64
N PRO A 390 17.82 24.69 -9.84
CA PRO A 390 19.20 25.10 -9.94
C PRO A 390 19.81 24.57 -11.25
N PRO A 391 20.86 25.19 -11.78
CA PRO A 391 21.50 24.69 -12.99
C PRO A 391 22.15 23.34 -12.70
N MET A 392 21.66 22.24 -13.27
CA MET A 392 22.19 20.88 -13.01
C MET A 392 23.34 20.47 -13.96
N GLU A 393 23.59 21.21 -15.04
CA GLU A 393 24.65 20.88 -15.99
C GLU A 393 26.06 21.09 -15.40
N TYR A 394 26.78 19.98 -15.20
CA TYR A 394 28.18 19.97 -14.80
C TYR A 394 29.10 20.08 -16.03
N LYS A 395 29.87 21.16 -16.14
CA LYS A 395 30.87 21.31 -17.20
C LYS A 395 32.06 20.38 -16.91
N ALA A 396 32.37 19.48 -17.85
CA ALA A 396 33.51 18.58 -17.74
C ALA A 396 34.81 19.36 -17.49
N GLY A 397 35.54 19.00 -16.42
CA GLY A 397 36.77 19.69 -15.99
C GLY A 397 36.57 20.87 -15.03
N SER A 398 35.35 21.26 -14.67
CA SER A 398 35.10 22.28 -13.63
C SER A 398 35.41 21.80 -12.22
N SER A 399 35.94 22.66 -11.36
CA SER A 399 36.23 22.31 -9.96
C SER A 399 34.98 22.33 -9.09
N ARG A 400 35.05 21.71 -7.90
CA ARG A 400 33.99 21.81 -6.88
C ARG A 400 33.74 23.28 -6.48
N SER A 401 34.78 24.10 -6.44
CA SER A 401 34.65 25.54 -6.15
C SER A 401 33.84 26.28 -7.22
N ASP A 402 34.01 25.93 -8.50
CA ASP A 402 33.21 26.50 -9.59
C ASP A 402 31.73 26.10 -9.47
N ARG A 403 31.46 24.85 -9.07
CA ARG A 403 30.11 24.31 -8.82
C ARG A 403 29.42 25.06 -7.67
N ILE A 404 30.11 25.24 -6.56
CA ILE A 404 29.63 26.02 -5.41
C ILE A 404 29.37 27.48 -5.82
N GLN A 405 30.28 28.11 -6.56
CA GLN A 405 30.10 29.50 -7.01
C GLN A 405 28.91 29.67 -7.97
N GLN A 406 28.65 28.68 -8.82
CA GLN A 406 27.47 28.63 -9.70
C GLN A 406 26.17 28.61 -8.88
N PHE A 407 26.12 27.82 -7.80
CA PHE A 407 24.98 27.79 -6.90
C PHE A 407 24.86 29.06 -6.03
N GLU A 408 25.95 29.66 -5.56
CA GLU A 408 25.89 30.96 -4.87
C GLU A 408 25.27 32.05 -5.77
N ASN A 409 25.67 32.08 -7.05
CA ASN A 409 25.13 33.04 -8.03
C ASN A 409 23.63 32.79 -8.29
N TYR A 410 23.20 31.53 -8.31
CA TYR A 410 21.81 31.15 -8.45
C TYR A 410 20.96 31.57 -7.23
N ILE A 411 21.45 31.35 -6.01
CA ILE A 411 20.77 31.77 -4.78
C ILE A 411 20.70 33.30 -4.73
N ALA A 412 21.75 34.01 -5.17
CA ALA A 412 21.75 35.48 -5.26
C ALA A 412 20.67 36.02 -6.20
N ASP A 413 20.51 35.43 -7.39
CA ASP A 413 19.44 35.76 -8.33
C ASP A 413 18.05 35.45 -7.73
N LEU A 414 17.86 34.27 -7.15
CA LEU A 414 16.59 33.88 -6.52
C LEU A 414 16.19 34.81 -5.38
N GLU A 415 17.14 35.20 -4.51
CA GLU A 415 16.89 36.15 -3.42
C GLU A 415 16.55 37.56 -3.91
N SER A 416 17.09 37.98 -5.05
CA SER A 416 16.79 39.29 -5.66
C SER A 416 15.36 39.39 -6.23
N ARG A 417 14.65 38.27 -6.40
CA ARG A 417 13.30 38.22 -6.95
C ARG A 417 12.24 38.39 -5.85
N GLU A 418 11.38 39.38 -6.00
CA GLU A 418 10.29 39.68 -5.06
C GLU A 418 9.25 38.55 -4.92
N ASN A 419 9.21 37.61 -5.88
CA ASN A 419 8.22 36.52 -5.95
C ASN A 419 8.75 35.13 -5.53
N ALA A 420 9.90 35.05 -4.88
CA ALA A 420 10.44 33.79 -4.37
C ALA A 420 9.44 33.08 -3.43
N GLN A 421 9.17 31.79 -3.67
CA GLN A 421 8.16 31.05 -2.92
C GLN A 421 8.60 30.84 -1.46
N LEU A 422 7.80 31.34 -0.51
CA LEU A 422 7.89 30.94 0.89
C LEU A 422 7.26 29.56 1.09
N VAL A 423 7.92 28.74 1.91
CA VAL A 423 7.42 27.43 2.35
C VAL A 423 6.37 27.64 3.46
N PRO A 424 5.21 26.96 3.43
CA PRO A 424 4.22 27.06 4.49
C PRO A 424 4.74 26.45 5.80
N GLU A 425 4.15 26.85 6.92
CA GLU A 425 4.46 26.25 8.22
C GLU A 425 3.96 24.80 8.31
N PHE A 426 4.64 23.96 9.09
CA PHE A 426 4.14 22.61 9.37
C PHE A 426 2.79 22.67 10.12
N PRO A 427 1.79 21.82 9.77
CA PRO A 427 0.53 21.77 10.52
C PRO A 427 0.78 21.41 11.98
N SER A 428 0.21 22.18 12.90
CA SER A 428 0.47 22.10 14.35
C SER A 428 -0.01 20.82 15.05
N LYS A 429 -0.60 19.88 14.31
CA LYS A 429 -1.13 18.60 14.81
C LYS A 429 -0.43 17.37 14.22
N LEU A 430 0.59 17.52 13.37
CA LEU A 430 1.32 16.36 12.87
C LEU A 430 2.15 15.75 14.01
N ASP A 431 2.24 14.42 14.01
CA ASP A 431 3.16 13.70 14.89
C ASP A 431 4.61 13.89 14.42
N TRP A 432 5.52 13.93 15.38
CA TRP A 432 6.96 14.04 15.16
C TRP A 432 7.69 12.92 15.89
N LEU A 433 8.73 12.40 15.22
CA LEU A 433 9.67 11.42 15.73
C LEU A 433 11.07 12.06 15.76
N ASN A 434 11.94 11.57 16.65
CA ASN A 434 13.28 12.10 16.90
C ASN A 434 13.32 13.56 17.44
N THR A 435 12.20 14.28 17.59
CA THR A 435 12.15 15.66 18.10
C THR A 435 10.74 16.08 18.56
N ALA A 436 10.64 17.23 19.23
CA ALA A 436 9.38 17.93 19.43
C ALA A 436 8.98 18.73 18.17
N PRO A 437 7.70 19.08 17.95
CA PRO A 437 7.25 19.74 16.72
C PRO A 437 8.01 21.03 16.36
N LEU A 438 8.63 21.03 15.19
CA LEU A 438 9.45 22.14 14.68
C LEU A 438 8.63 23.12 13.85
N GLN A 439 9.02 24.40 13.89
CA GLN A 439 8.41 25.49 13.12
C GLN A 439 9.46 26.27 12.32
N PHE A 440 9.17 26.58 11.06
CA PHE A 440 10.04 27.37 10.18
C PHE A 440 10.32 28.77 10.72
N GLN A 441 9.31 29.46 11.28
CA GLN A 441 9.47 30.84 11.74
C GLN A 441 10.10 30.97 13.14
N ARG A 442 10.28 29.85 13.86
CA ARG A 442 10.77 29.83 15.25
C ARG A 442 12.05 28.99 15.40
N ASP A 443 12.00 27.71 15.05
CA ASP A 443 13.05 26.73 15.38
C ASP A 443 14.05 26.55 14.22
N LEU A 444 13.54 26.50 12.98
CA LEU A 444 14.37 26.35 11.78
C LEU A 444 14.85 27.69 11.20
N LYS A 445 14.42 28.81 11.80
CA LYS A 445 14.83 30.15 11.39
C LYS A 445 16.35 30.29 11.52
N GLY A 446 17.01 30.87 10.52
CA GLY A 446 18.46 30.96 10.50
C GLY A 446 19.18 29.68 10.04
N LYS A 447 18.48 28.64 9.60
CA LYS A 447 19.09 27.38 9.13
C LYS A 447 18.82 27.13 7.64
N VAL A 448 19.77 26.50 6.97
CA VAL A 448 19.52 25.84 5.69
C VAL A 448 18.82 24.51 6.00
N VAL A 449 17.60 24.32 5.50
CA VAL A 449 16.81 23.11 5.75
C VAL A 449 16.74 22.26 4.49
N LEU A 450 17.03 20.97 4.62
CA LEU A 450 16.79 19.96 3.60
C LEU A 450 15.57 19.13 4.02
N LEU A 451 14.46 19.26 3.32
CA LEU A 451 13.33 18.34 3.48
C LEU A 451 13.53 17.15 2.56
N ASP A 452 13.42 15.94 3.11
CA ASP A 452 13.32 14.70 2.34
C ASP A 452 11.86 14.23 2.32
N PHE A 453 11.21 14.25 1.16
CA PHE A 453 9.87 13.69 0.98
C PHE A 453 9.99 12.19 0.68
N TRP A 454 9.77 11.37 1.70
CA TRP A 454 10.05 9.93 1.67
C TRP A 454 8.84 9.10 2.12
N THR A 455 8.88 7.79 1.87
CA THR A 455 7.95 6.79 2.41
C THR A 455 8.74 5.51 2.62
N TYR A 456 8.51 4.77 3.71
CA TYR A 456 9.41 3.69 4.09
C TYR A 456 9.28 2.41 3.26
N CYS A 457 8.21 2.24 2.47
CA CYS A 457 8.07 1.10 1.56
C CYS A 457 8.98 1.20 0.33
N CYS A 458 9.38 2.41 -0.08
CA CYS A 458 9.99 2.67 -1.39
C CYS A 458 11.51 2.44 -1.39
N ILE A 459 12.01 1.57 -2.26
CA ILE A 459 13.44 1.26 -2.40
C ILE A 459 14.28 2.49 -2.78
N ASN A 460 13.74 3.38 -3.59
CA ASN A 460 14.41 4.63 -3.99
C ASN A 460 14.60 5.58 -2.80
N CYS A 461 13.69 5.55 -1.81
CA CYS A 461 13.84 6.29 -0.55
C CYS A 461 14.90 5.64 0.35
N MET A 462 14.91 4.31 0.48
CA MET A 462 15.94 3.61 1.27
C MET A 462 17.36 3.90 0.75
N HIS A 463 17.55 3.90 -0.57
CA HIS A 463 18.84 4.19 -1.21
C HIS A 463 19.44 5.57 -0.91
N VAL A 464 18.65 6.56 -0.49
CA VAL A 464 19.15 7.92 -0.21
C VAL A 464 19.44 8.17 1.27
N LEU A 465 19.01 7.29 2.18
CA LEU A 465 19.30 7.44 3.62
C LEU A 465 20.81 7.48 3.93
N PRO A 466 21.68 6.64 3.31
CA PRO A 466 23.14 6.75 3.48
C PRO A 466 23.75 8.02 2.87
N ASP A 467 23.07 8.67 1.92
CA ASP A 467 23.47 9.97 1.38
C ASP A 467 23.15 11.11 2.36
N LEU A 468 21.97 11.05 2.99
CA LEU A 468 21.54 12.01 4.01
C LEU A 468 22.40 11.92 5.28
N ASP A 469 22.68 10.72 5.79
CA ASP A 469 23.56 10.50 6.95
C ASP A 469 24.96 11.11 6.75
N VAL A 470 25.54 10.97 5.55
CA VAL A 470 26.83 11.59 5.21
C VAL A 470 26.74 13.12 5.22
N LEU A 471 25.62 13.70 4.76
CA LEU A 471 25.40 15.16 4.83
C LEU A 471 25.23 15.64 6.28
N GLU A 472 24.42 14.94 7.08
CA GLU A 472 24.22 15.24 8.51
C GLU A 472 25.54 15.22 9.27
N LYS A 473 26.33 14.13 9.16
CA LYS A 473 27.64 14.00 9.81
C LYS A 473 28.63 15.08 9.35
N LYS A 474 28.57 15.49 8.08
CA LYS A 474 29.44 16.54 7.50
C LYS A 474 29.07 17.95 7.98
N TYR A 475 27.79 18.24 8.18
CA TYR A 475 27.28 19.57 8.48
C TYR A 475 26.75 19.73 9.92
N LYS A 476 26.94 18.74 10.81
CA LYS A 476 26.44 18.72 12.19
C LYS A 476 26.73 19.97 13.04
N ASP A 477 27.88 20.62 12.82
CA ASP A 477 28.33 21.81 13.57
C ASP A 477 28.00 23.12 12.83
N MET A 478 27.26 23.03 11.73
CA MET A 478 26.85 24.12 10.84
C MET A 478 25.34 24.38 10.99
N PRO A 479 24.83 25.54 10.56
CA PRO A 479 23.40 25.89 10.63
C PRO A 479 22.62 25.21 9.49
N PHE A 480 22.64 23.88 9.50
CA PHE A 480 22.00 22.99 8.54
C PHE A 480 21.21 21.91 9.27
N ILE A 481 20.10 21.46 8.70
CA ILE A 481 19.32 20.34 9.24
C ILE A 481 18.54 19.61 8.14
N VAL A 482 18.48 18.28 8.26
CA VAL A 482 17.58 17.42 7.47
C VAL A 482 16.28 17.23 8.24
N VAL A 483 15.15 17.22 7.55
CA VAL A 483 13.84 16.82 8.12
C VAL A 483 13.16 15.86 7.15
N GLY A 484 12.91 14.63 7.60
CA GLY A 484 12.17 13.63 6.84
C GLY A 484 10.67 13.92 6.89
N VAL A 485 10.11 14.39 5.78
CA VAL A 485 8.66 14.59 5.60
C VAL A 485 8.07 13.27 5.09
N HIS A 486 7.69 12.40 6.01
CA HIS A 486 7.14 11.09 5.69
C HIS A 486 5.75 11.24 5.06
N SER A 487 5.64 10.98 3.76
CA SER A 487 4.42 11.13 2.95
C SER A 487 3.94 9.75 2.51
N ALA A 488 3.03 9.17 3.29
CA ALA A 488 2.62 7.75 3.23
C ALA A 488 2.03 7.29 1.89
N LYS A 489 2.69 6.37 1.17
CA LYS A 489 2.19 5.79 -0.10
C LYS A 489 1.01 4.83 0.12
N PHE A 490 1.02 4.05 1.20
CA PHE A 490 -0.06 3.15 1.63
C PHE A 490 -0.68 3.56 2.98
N ASP A 491 -1.93 3.14 3.24
CA ASP A 491 -2.65 3.52 4.48
C ASP A 491 -1.95 3.06 5.77
N ASN A 492 -1.26 1.91 5.76
CA ASN A 492 -0.46 1.45 6.90
C ASN A 492 0.69 2.42 7.22
N GLU A 493 1.24 3.10 6.22
CA GLU A 493 2.38 4.02 6.43
C GLU A 493 1.92 5.37 7.04
N LYS A 494 0.62 5.57 7.27
CA LYS A 494 0.09 6.72 8.03
C LYS A 494 0.18 6.52 9.54
N ASP A 495 0.33 5.29 10.02
CA ASP A 495 0.47 4.99 11.44
C ASP A 495 1.85 5.44 11.96
N SER A 496 1.86 6.36 12.91
CA SER A 496 3.07 6.89 13.53
C SER A 496 3.93 5.80 14.19
N GLU A 497 3.35 4.71 14.71
CA GLU A 497 4.14 3.57 15.22
C GLU A 497 4.74 2.74 14.08
N ALA A 498 4.08 2.60 12.93
CA ALA A 498 4.67 1.96 11.77
C ALA A 498 5.87 2.78 11.22
N ILE A 499 5.73 4.11 11.13
CA ILE A 499 6.82 5.02 10.77
C ILE A 499 7.95 4.95 11.80
N ARG A 500 7.63 4.90 13.10
CA ARG A 500 8.61 4.74 14.19
C ARG A 500 9.43 3.46 14.04
N ASN A 501 8.76 2.33 13.79
CA ASN A 501 9.46 1.07 13.52
C ASN A 501 10.32 1.14 12.25
N ALA A 502 9.97 1.95 11.25
CA ALA A 502 10.84 2.21 10.09
C ALA A 502 12.04 3.12 10.44
N VAL A 503 11.85 4.20 11.20
CA VAL A 503 12.93 5.06 11.72
C VAL A 503 13.98 4.23 12.47
N LEU A 504 13.52 3.34 13.36
CA LEU A 504 14.37 2.38 14.08
C LEU A 504 15.01 1.33 13.17
N ARG A 505 14.31 0.89 12.12
CA ARG A 505 14.83 -0.09 11.16
C ARG A 505 15.94 0.51 10.31
N TYR A 506 15.80 1.74 9.82
CA TYR A 506 16.79 2.35 8.90
C TYR A 506 17.80 3.28 9.62
N ASP A 507 17.82 3.25 10.95
CA ASP A 507 18.66 4.08 11.84
C ASP A 507 18.61 5.59 11.55
N ILE A 508 17.42 6.09 11.22
CA ILE A 508 17.20 7.50 10.87
C ILE A 508 17.38 8.37 12.13
N THR A 509 18.35 9.29 12.10
CA THR A 509 18.70 10.18 13.23
C THR A 509 18.15 11.61 13.13
N HIS A 510 17.70 12.04 11.96
CA HIS A 510 17.10 13.36 11.78
C HIS A 510 15.63 13.42 12.25
N PRO A 511 15.09 14.62 12.56
CA PRO A 511 13.66 14.84 12.73
C PRO A 511 12.80 14.23 11.62
N VAL A 512 11.77 13.47 11.99
CA VAL A 512 10.77 12.97 11.02
C VAL A 512 9.39 13.49 11.42
N VAL A 513 8.63 13.97 10.43
CA VAL A 513 7.24 14.41 10.59
C VAL A 513 6.31 13.51 9.78
N ASN A 514 5.20 13.08 10.39
CA ASN A 514 4.17 12.30 9.73
C ASN A 514 3.25 13.22 8.90
N ASP A 515 3.53 13.38 7.61
CA ASP A 515 2.62 13.97 6.61
C ASP A 515 1.82 12.86 5.90
N GLY A 516 1.27 11.89 6.65
CA GLY A 516 0.55 10.73 6.12
C GLY A 516 -0.68 11.08 5.26
N ASP A 517 -1.28 12.23 5.49
CA ASP A 517 -2.34 12.78 4.62
C ASP A 517 -1.80 13.52 3.39
N MET A 518 -0.48 13.65 3.21
CA MET A 518 0.21 14.37 2.12
C MET A 518 -0.19 15.85 2.00
N TYR A 519 -0.44 16.54 3.12
CA TYR A 519 -0.74 17.97 3.11
C TYR A 519 0.46 18.77 2.57
N PHE A 520 1.63 18.52 3.12
CA PHE A 520 2.85 19.27 2.83
C PHE A 520 3.38 18.93 1.44
N TRP A 521 3.37 17.64 1.09
CA TRP A 521 3.58 17.13 -0.28
C TRP A 521 2.75 17.90 -1.32
N ARG A 522 1.43 17.98 -1.11
CA ARG A 522 0.53 18.68 -2.05
C ARG A 522 0.78 20.18 -2.09
N LYS A 523 1.17 20.80 -0.97
CA LYS A 523 1.44 22.25 -0.88
C LYS A 523 2.71 22.67 -1.59
N LEU A 524 3.78 21.87 -1.52
CA LEU A 524 5.00 22.13 -2.28
C LEU A 524 4.94 21.62 -3.73
N GLY A 525 3.91 20.84 -4.08
CA GLY A 525 3.72 20.32 -5.44
C GLY A 525 4.69 19.21 -5.78
N ILE A 526 4.99 18.36 -4.79
CA ILE A 526 5.79 17.15 -4.95
C ILE A 526 5.00 16.11 -5.77
N ASN A 527 5.72 15.26 -6.50
CA ASN A 527 5.15 14.25 -7.40
C ASN A 527 6.00 12.97 -7.55
N SER A 528 7.04 12.79 -6.72
CA SER A 528 7.98 11.66 -6.82
C SER A 528 8.59 11.35 -5.45
N TRP A 529 8.85 10.07 -5.18
CA TRP A 529 9.60 9.59 -4.02
C TRP A 529 10.97 9.07 -4.47
N PRO A 530 12.07 9.45 -3.78
CA PRO A 530 12.17 10.59 -2.88
C PRO A 530 12.06 11.93 -3.64
N THR A 531 11.80 13.02 -2.94
CA THR A 531 12.08 14.37 -3.45
C THR A 531 12.71 15.22 -2.36
N PHE A 532 13.81 15.88 -2.68
CA PHE A 532 14.47 16.82 -1.80
C PHE A 532 13.96 18.24 -2.05
N ALA A 533 13.65 19.00 -0.99
CA ALA A 533 13.42 20.44 -1.07
C ALA A 533 14.43 21.18 -0.19
N ILE A 534 15.10 22.19 -0.75
CA ILE A 534 16.11 22.99 -0.03
C ILE A 534 15.51 24.36 0.30
N ILE A 535 15.57 24.76 1.57
CA ILE A 535 14.97 26.00 2.09
C ILE A 535 16.07 26.86 2.72
N GLY A 536 16.05 28.16 2.44
CA GLY A 536 16.95 29.14 3.05
C GLY A 536 16.56 29.53 4.49
N PRO A 537 17.46 30.20 5.24
CA PRO A 537 17.24 30.62 6.64
C PRO A 537 16.07 31.59 6.86
N ASN A 538 15.48 32.10 5.78
CA ASN A 538 14.31 32.98 5.73
C ASN A 538 13.01 32.26 5.35
N GLY A 539 13.03 30.93 5.16
CA GLY A 539 11.86 30.14 4.76
C GLY A 539 11.56 30.15 3.25
N LYS A 540 12.44 30.70 2.40
CA LYS A 540 12.28 30.63 0.93
C LYS A 540 12.71 29.27 0.39
N LEU A 541 11.89 28.69 -0.50
CA LEU A 541 12.22 27.50 -1.27
C LEU A 541 13.28 27.84 -2.33
N LEU A 542 14.45 27.20 -2.24
CA LEU A 542 15.60 27.45 -3.12
C LEU A 542 15.65 26.48 -4.30
N ALA A 543 15.37 25.20 -4.05
CA ALA A 543 15.44 24.14 -5.05
C ALA A 543 14.53 22.95 -4.70
N GLN A 544 14.15 22.15 -5.69
CA GLN A 544 13.54 20.83 -5.53
C GLN A 544 14.22 19.81 -6.44
N LEU A 545 14.72 18.70 -5.91
CA LEU A 545 15.42 17.65 -6.68
C LEU A 545 14.68 16.32 -6.47
N ALA A 546 14.09 15.78 -7.54
CA ALA A 546 13.30 14.54 -7.50
C ALA A 546 14.14 13.30 -7.85
N GLY A 547 13.85 12.17 -7.20
CA GLY A 547 14.53 10.89 -7.41
C GLY A 547 15.84 10.73 -6.63
N GLU A 548 16.49 9.58 -6.82
CA GLU A 548 17.76 9.24 -6.18
C GLU A 548 19.00 9.77 -6.95
N GLY A 549 20.19 9.65 -6.35
CA GLY A 549 21.48 9.93 -7.00
C GLY A 549 22.03 11.36 -6.87
N HIS A 550 21.32 12.25 -6.16
CA HIS A 550 21.68 13.67 -6.04
C HIS A 550 22.72 14.01 -4.95
N LYS A 551 23.36 13.03 -4.29
CA LYS A 551 24.31 13.23 -3.16
C LYS A 551 25.25 14.42 -3.34
N LYS A 552 25.93 14.48 -4.48
CA LYS A 552 26.94 15.50 -4.78
C LYS A 552 26.32 16.88 -4.99
N ASP A 553 25.17 16.96 -5.66
CA ASP A 553 24.49 18.22 -5.90
C ASP A 553 23.87 18.77 -4.62
N LEU A 554 23.33 17.91 -3.75
CA LEU A 554 22.91 18.28 -2.39
C LEU A 554 24.08 18.83 -1.56
N ASP A 555 25.22 18.13 -1.53
CA ASP A 555 26.45 18.58 -0.87
C ASP A 555 26.91 19.96 -1.36
N ASP A 556 27.11 20.10 -2.67
CA ASP A 556 27.61 21.34 -3.27
C ASP A 556 26.60 22.50 -3.12
N PHE A 557 25.28 22.23 -3.14
CA PHE A 557 24.25 23.26 -2.95
C PHE A 557 24.12 23.68 -1.49
N VAL A 558 24.17 22.75 -0.53
CA VAL A 558 24.17 23.07 0.91
C VAL A 558 25.43 23.87 1.26
N ALA A 559 26.60 23.50 0.72
CA ALA A 559 27.82 24.28 0.85
C ALA A 559 27.65 25.73 0.34
N ALA A 560 27.06 25.90 -0.85
CA ALA A 560 26.81 27.22 -1.43
C ALA A 560 25.82 28.06 -0.62
N ALA A 561 24.71 27.47 -0.14
CA ALA A 561 23.74 28.16 0.70
C ALA A 561 24.37 28.64 2.02
N LEU A 562 25.13 27.78 2.70
CA LEU A 562 25.83 28.13 3.94
C LEU A 562 26.85 29.26 3.73
N LEU A 563 27.61 29.24 2.63
CA LEU A 563 28.55 30.33 2.29
C LEU A 563 27.82 31.64 1.98
N PHE A 564 26.76 31.58 1.19
CA PHE A 564 26.00 32.75 0.75
C PHE A 564 25.28 33.46 1.90
N TYR A 565 24.51 32.72 2.71
CA TYR A 565 23.79 33.30 3.85
C TYR A 565 24.71 33.65 5.02
N GLY A 566 25.86 32.96 5.15
CA GLY A 566 26.92 33.32 6.09
C GLY A 566 27.50 34.71 5.82
N LYS A 567 27.77 35.03 4.55
CA LYS A 567 28.19 36.40 4.12
C LYS A 567 27.16 37.48 4.46
N GLN A 568 25.89 37.12 4.61
CA GLN A 568 24.80 38.03 4.97
C GLN A 568 24.49 38.08 6.48
N ASN A 569 25.19 37.29 7.31
CA ASN A 569 24.90 37.13 8.75
C ASN A 569 23.44 36.68 9.02
N MET A 570 22.86 35.87 8.15
CA MET A 570 21.48 35.36 8.28
C MET A 570 21.40 34.00 8.99
N LEU A 571 22.52 33.43 9.42
CA LEU A 571 22.60 32.07 9.93
C LEU A 571 22.62 32.00 11.46
N ASP A 572 21.95 30.99 12.02
CA ASP A 572 21.86 30.72 13.45
C ASP A 572 22.30 29.27 13.77
N ASN A 573 23.40 29.15 14.51
CA ASN A 573 24.00 27.88 14.91
C ASN A 573 23.38 27.27 16.18
N THR A 574 22.32 27.84 16.75
CA THR A 574 21.64 27.29 17.94
C THR A 574 21.16 25.85 17.67
N PRO A 575 21.64 24.83 18.40
CA PRO A 575 21.29 23.44 18.09
C PRO A 575 19.79 23.13 18.23
N ILE A 576 19.26 22.27 17.37
CA ILE A 576 17.93 21.69 17.56
C ILE A 576 18.03 20.57 18.59
N THR A 577 17.10 20.52 19.54
CA THR A 577 17.04 19.44 20.53
C THR A 577 16.40 18.21 19.89
N LEU A 578 17.18 17.13 19.80
CA LEU A 578 16.72 15.82 19.35
C LEU A 578 16.41 14.92 20.56
N ASN A 579 15.47 14.02 20.38
CA ASN A 579 15.12 12.94 21.31
C ASN A 579 14.92 11.68 20.48
N LEU A 580 15.99 10.94 20.21
CA LEU A 580 15.98 9.89 19.19
C LEU A 580 15.12 8.70 19.63
N GLU A 581 14.37 8.11 18.70
CA GLU A 581 13.51 6.95 19.02
C GLU A 581 14.33 5.76 19.51
N LYS A 582 15.55 5.57 18.96
CA LYS A 582 16.44 4.45 19.32
C LYS A 582 16.97 4.50 20.75
N ASP A 583 17.04 5.69 21.34
CA ASP A 583 17.47 5.87 22.72
C ASP A 583 16.33 5.59 23.72
N ASN A 584 15.09 5.48 23.22
CA ASN A 584 13.86 5.37 24.00
C ASN A 584 13.12 4.03 23.83
N ASP A 585 13.61 3.10 22.99
CA ASP A 585 12.98 1.81 22.75
C ASP A 585 13.74 0.65 23.44
N PRO A 586 13.22 0.09 24.55
CA PRO A 586 13.88 -1.00 25.27
C PRO A 586 13.98 -2.30 24.46
N ARG A 587 13.14 -2.50 23.43
CA ARG A 587 13.15 -3.71 22.58
C ARG A 587 14.50 -3.90 21.89
N LEU A 588 15.19 -2.80 21.57
CA LEU A 588 16.50 -2.80 20.92
C LEU A 588 17.64 -3.33 21.81
N LEU A 589 17.43 -3.35 23.13
CA LEU A 589 18.40 -3.86 24.12
C LEU A 589 18.06 -5.26 24.63
N THR A 590 16.77 -5.63 24.65
CA THR A 590 16.31 -6.88 25.29
C THR A 590 16.00 -8.01 24.31
N SER A 591 15.78 -7.72 23.03
CA SER A 591 15.41 -8.73 22.04
C SER A 591 16.64 -9.46 21.48
N PRO A 592 16.63 -10.81 21.37
CA PRO A 592 17.73 -11.54 20.74
C PRO A 592 17.80 -11.35 19.23
N LEU A 593 16.72 -10.88 18.60
CA LEU A 593 16.63 -10.55 17.17
C LEU A 593 16.22 -9.09 16.99
N LYS A 594 16.72 -8.42 15.96
CA LYS A 594 16.46 -7.01 15.65
C LYS A 594 16.06 -6.90 14.18
N PHE A 595 14.77 -6.62 13.96
CA PHE A 595 14.13 -6.55 12.64
C PHE A 595 14.50 -7.72 11.70
N PRO A 596 14.26 -8.99 12.08
CA PRO A 596 14.57 -10.12 11.22
C PRO A 596 13.76 -10.07 9.93
N GLY A 597 14.43 -10.22 8.78
CA GLY A 597 13.84 -9.98 7.46
C GLY A 597 13.16 -11.21 6.84
N LYS A 598 13.86 -12.35 6.81
CA LYS A 598 13.43 -13.59 6.14
C LYS A 598 13.83 -14.84 6.92
N LEU A 599 13.24 -15.97 6.52
CA LEU A 599 13.47 -17.29 7.08
C LEU A 599 13.73 -18.30 5.97
N ALA A 600 14.60 -19.28 6.22
CA ALA A 600 14.70 -20.51 5.44
C ALA A 600 14.72 -21.73 6.37
N ILE A 601 14.31 -22.90 5.88
CA ILE A 601 14.08 -24.09 6.72
C ILE A 601 14.81 -25.30 6.16
N ASP A 602 15.50 -26.04 7.04
CA ASP A 602 16.03 -27.38 6.80
C ASP A 602 15.30 -28.39 7.70
N VAL A 603 14.18 -28.91 7.20
CA VAL A 603 13.33 -29.87 7.93
C VAL A 603 14.07 -31.19 8.22
N LEU A 604 15.01 -31.59 7.36
CA LEU A 604 15.70 -32.88 7.49
C LEU A 604 16.68 -32.89 8.67
N ASN A 605 17.30 -31.74 8.98
CA ASN A 605 18.25 -31.61 10.09
C ASN A 605 17.71 -30.77 11.25
N ASN A 606 16.39 -30.52 11.29
CA ASN A 606 15.71 -29.71 12.32
C ASN A 606 16.34 -28.32 12.50
N ARG A 607 16.55 -27.55 11.42
CA ARG A 607 17.11 -26.18 11.49
C ARG A 607 16.20 -25.11 10.86
N LEU A 608 16.18 -23.94 11.50
CA LEU A 608 15.62 -22.69 11.00
C LEU A 608 16.77 -21.68 10.83
N PHE A 609 16.90 -21.12 9.63
CA PHE A 609 17.82 -20.02 9.33
C PHE A 609 17.04 -18.71 9.34
N ILE A 610 17.58 -17.71 10.04
CA ILE A 610 16.95 -16.40 10.27
C ILE A 610 17.93 -15.33 9.80
N SER A 611 17.51 -14.43 8.91
CA SER A 611 18.30 -13.22 8.63
C SER A 611 17.95 -12.16 9.66
N ASP A 612 18.85 -11.99 10.64
CA ASP A 612 18.70 -11.06 11.76
C ASP A 612 19.21 -9.69 11.32
N SER A 613 18.45 -9.06 10.42
CA SER A 613 18.94 -8.03 9.50
C SER A 613 19.61 -6.85 10.21
N ASN A 614 19.03 -6.31 11.28
CA ASN A 614 19.60 -5.16 11.99
C ASN A 614 20.63 -5.53 13.08
N HIS A 615 21.00 -6.80 13.18
CA HIS A 615 22.24 -7.28 13.80
C HIS A 615 23.27 -7.74 12.75
N ASN A 616 23.03 -7.50 11.45
CA ASN A 616 23.97 -7.80 10.35
C ASN A 616 24.51 -9.23 10.34
N ARG A 617 23.69 -10.20 10.70
CA ARG A 617 24.08 -11.61 10.87
C ARG A 617 22.99 -12.58 10.43
N ILE A 618 23.39 -13.83 10.22
CA ILE A 618 22.47 -14.96 10.11
C ILE A 618 22.47 -15.73 11.43
N VAL A 619 21.29 -16.00 11.97
CA VAL A 619 21.09 -16.83 13.17
C VAL A 619 20.50 -18.17 12.75
N VAL A 620 21.00 -19.26 13.33
CA VAL A 620 20.50 -20.61 13.10
C VAL A 620 19.98 -21.16 14.43
N THR A 621 18.71 -21.57 14.44
CA THR A 621 18.07 -22.26 15.57
C THR A 621 17.61 -23.65 15.13
N ASN A 622 17.16 -24.48 16.08
CA ASN A 622 16.31 -25.61 15.74
C ASN A 622 14.87 -25.14 15.46
N LEU A 623 13.96 -26.04 15.07
CA LEU A 623 12.55 -25.68 14.83
C LEU A 623 11.74 -25.39 16.10
N ASP A 624 12.27 -25.76 17.28
CA ASP A 624 11.71 -25.44 18.60
C ASP A 624 12.16 -24.05 19.12
N GLY A 625 13.16 -23.44 18.46
CA GLY A 625 13.69 -22.11 18.76
C GLY A 625 15.03 -22.08 19.53
N ASP A 626 15.61 -23.23 19.87
CA ASP A 626 16.92 -23.28 20.54
C ASP A 626 18.05 -22.83 19.60
N PHE A 627 18.96 -22.00 20.10
CA PHE A 627 20.10 -21.52 19.35
C PHE A 627 21.09 -22.65 18.98
N ILE A 628 21.55 -22.67 17.73
CA ILE A 628 22.56 -23.60 17.21
C ILE A 628 23.88 -22.86 16.93
N VAL A 629 23.84 -21.85 16.04
CA VAL A 629 25.03 -21.11 15.59
C VAL A 629 24.63 -19.74 15.02
N GLN A 630 25.57 -18.80 14.98
CA GLN A 630 25.43 -17.53 14.25
C GLN A 630 26.57 -17.39 13.23
N ILE A 631 26.33 -16.60 12.18
CA ILE A 631 27.30 -16.26 11.14
C ILE A 631 27.28 -14.74 10.98
N GLY A 632 28.43 -14.07 11.11
CA GLY A 632 28.51 -12.61 11.25
C GLY A 632 28.70 -12.16 12.70
N SER A 633 29.59 -12.82 13.45
CA SER A 633 29.67 -12.67 14.92
C SER A 633 30.02 -11.27 15.44
N SER A 634 30.58 -10.37 14.62
CA SER A 634 30.86 -8.99 15.02
C SER A 634 29.61 -8.11 15.07
N GLY A 635 28.59 -8.40 14.25
CA GLY A 635 27.41 -7.54 14.05
C GLY A 635 27.68 -6.22 13.29
N GLU A 636 28.92 -5.98 12.87
CA GLU A 636 29.33 -4.80 12.12
C GLU A 636 28.87 -4.87 10.66
N GLU A 637 28.46 -3.73 10.10
CA GLU A 637 28.07 -3.61 8.68
C GLU A 637 29.30 -3.79 7.77
N GLY A 638 29.23 -4.70 6.79
CA GLY A 638 30.27 -4.84 5.77
C GLY A 638 30.15 -6.08 4.90
N LEU A 639 31.03 -6.20 3.90
CA LEU A 639 31.06 -7.29 2.90
C LEU A 639 32.29 -8.21 3.08
N GLN A 640 32.71 -8.47 4.32
CA GLN A 640 33.86 -9.35 4.56
C GLN A 640 33.46 -10.81 4.34
N ASP A 641 34.25 -11.52 3.53
CA ASP A 641 34.24 -12.99 3.42
C ASP A 641 35.24 -13.60 4.42
N GLY A 642 35.04 -14.85 4.83
CA GLY A 642 35.92 -15.51 5.80
C GLY A 642 35.25 -16.69 6.50
N SER A 643 35.75 -17.04 7.68
CA SER A 643 35.03 -17.92 8.63
C SER A 643 33.74 -17.27 9.14
N PHE A 644 32.90 -18.04 9.85
CA PHE A 644 31.64 -17.52 10.43
C PHE A 644 31.82 -16.34 11.41
N ASP A 645 32.99 -16.22 12.06
CA ASP A 645 33.31 -15.12 12.97
C ASP A 645 33.91 -13.89 12.26
N GLU A 646 34.63 -14.10 11.15
CA GLU A 646 35.28 -13.02 10.37
C GLU A 646 34.34 -12.37 9.35
N ALA A 647 33.35 -13.10 8.86
CA ALA A 647 32.44 -12.60 7.86
C ALA A 647 31.57 -11.45 8.40
N THR A 648 31.22 -10.50 7.53
CA THR A 648 30.24 -9.45 7.83
C THR A 648 29.15 -9.42 6.76
N PHE A 649 27.98 -8.89 7.11
CA PHE A 649 26.86 -8.64 6.21
C PHE A 649 26.39 -7.19 6.37
N ASN A 650 25.45 -6.74 5.55
CA ASN A 650 24.76 -5.46 5.74
C ASN A 650 23.27 -5.63 5.43
N ARG A 651 22.48 -5.71 6.51
CA ARG A 651 21.03 -5.94 6.51
C ARG A 651 20.55 -7.07 5.59
N PRO A 652 21.09 -8.30 5.75
CA PRO A 652 20.71 -9.43 4.91
C PRO A 652 19.21 -9.70 4.97
N GLN A 653 18.62 -10.06 3.83
CA GLN A 653 17.19 -10.39 3.66
C GLN A 653 17.06 -11.86 3.24
N GLY A 654 16.74 -12.12 1.96
CA GLY A 654 16.46 -13.43 1.38
C GLY A 654 17.40 -14.57 1.76
N LEU A 655 16.83 -15.76 1.97
CA LEU A 655 17.55 -16.98 2.32
C LEU A 655 17.06 -18.17 1.48
N ALA A 656 17.97 -18.91 0.84
CA ALA A 656 17.65 -20.12 0.09
C ALA A 656 18.62 -21.26 0.42
N TYR A 657 18.10 -22.37 0.95
CA TYR A 657 18.92 -23.48 1.44
C TYR A 657 19.04 -24.63 0.41
N ASN A 658 20.27 -25.08 0.17
CA ASN A 658 20.63 -26.21 -0.67
C ASN A 658 21.03 -27.42 0.18
N ALA A 659 20.03 -28.24 0.52
CA ALA A 659 20.19 -29.43 1.35
C ALA A 659 21.17 -30.49 0.79
N LYS A 660 21.45 -30.49 -0.53
CA LYS A 660 22.40 -31.45 -1.14
C LYS A 660 23.86 -31.09 -0.84
N LYS A 661 24.17 -29.79 -0.75
CA LYS A 661 25.53 -29.27 -0.53
C LYS A 661 25.75 -28.73 0.89
N ASN A 662 24.69 -28.65 1.71
CA ASN A 662 24.70 -28.00 3.04
C ASN A 662 25.12 -26.51 2.94
N ILE A 663 24.58 -25.82 1.93
CA ILE A 663 24.89 -24.42 1.60
C ILE A 663 23.61 -23.57 1.77
N LEU A 664 23.76 -22.37 2.33
CA LEU A 664 22.70 -21.35 2.38
C LEU A 664 23.12 -20.15 1.52
N TYR A 665 22.27 -19.78 0.56
CA TYR A 665 22.43 -18.56 -0.23
C TYR A 665 21.72 -17.40 0.47
N VAL A 666 22.35 -16.22 0.48
CA VAL A 666 21.87 -15.03 1.19
C VAL A 666 21.82 -13.84 0.24
N ALA A 667 20.67 -13.16 0.21
CA ALA A 667 20.56 -11.82 -0.37
C ALA A 667 21.04 -10.80 0.66
N ASP A 668 22.22 -10.22 0.42
CA ASP A 668 22.89 -9.30 1.34
C ASP A 668 22.67 -7.87 0.85
N THR A 669 21.53 -7.31 1.28
CA THR A 669 20.77 -6.32 0.51
C THR A 669 21.47 -4.96 0.39
N GLU A 670 21.96 -4.40 1.50
CA GLU A 670 22.66 -3.10 1.50
C GLU A 670 24.13 -3.21 1.07
N ASN A 671 24.71 -4.42 1.11
CA ASN A 671 25.96 -4.71 0.40
C ASN A 671 25.75 -4.89 -1.11
N HIS A 672 24.50 -4.93 -1.56
CA HIS A 672 24.11 -5.22 -2.93
C HIS A 672 24.79 -6.49 -3.47
N ALA A 673 24.77 -7.56 -2.67
CA ALA A 673 25.55 -8.78 -2.92
C ALA A 673 24.71 -10.06 -2.78
N LEU A 674 25.16 -11.10 -3.48
CA LEU A 674 24.73 -12.49 -3.28
C LEU A 674 25.84 -13.23 -2.54
N ARG A 675 25.55 -13.78 -1.36
CA ARG A 675 26.52 -14.52 -0.53
C ARG A 675 26.17 -16.00 -0.48
N GLU A 676 27.18 -16.83 -0.22
CA GLU A 676 27.11 -18.25 0.04
C GLU A 676 27.69 -18.54 1.43
N ILE A 677 26.93 -19.28 2.25
CA ILE A 677 27.37 -19.80 3.55
C ILE A 677 27.48 -21.33 3.41
N ASP A 678 28.70 -21.84 3.48
CA ASP A 678 29.03 -23.26 3.47
C ASP A 678 29.16 -23.78 4.92
N PHE A 679 28.21 -24.62 5.34
CA PHE A 679 28.19 -25.22 6.67
C PHE A 679 29.05 -26.49 6.81
N ALA A 680 29.63 -27.00 5.72
CA ALA A 680 30.60 -28.10 5.77
C ALA A 680 32.04 -27.58 5.97
N ASN A 681 32.34 -26.38 5.46
CA ASN A 681 33.65 -25.72 5.58
C ASN A 681 33.66 -24.49 6.50
N GLU A 682 32.53 -24.19 7.18
CA GLU A 682 32.33 -23.05 8.10
C GLU A 682 32.77 -21.70 7.50
N LYS A 683 32.41 -21.47 6.23
CA LYS A 683 32.91 -20.36 5.43
C LYS A 683 31.80 -19.57 4.75
N VAL A 684 31.97 -18.24 4.69
CA VAL A 684 31.17 -17.32 3.87
C VAL A 684 31.99 -16.89 2.64
N SER A 685 31.33 -16.81 1.48
CA SER A 685 31.91 -16.26 0.25
C SER A 685 30.92 -15.41 -0.56
N THR A 686 31.41 -14.45 -1.33
CA THR A 686 30.60 -13.59 -2.21
C THR A 686 30.53 -14.18 -3.63
N LEU A 687 29.32 -14.45 -4.11
CA LEU A 687 29.05 -15.02 -5.45
C LEU A 687 28.85 -13.94 -6.52
N ALA A 688 28.30 -12.78 -6.14
CA ALA A 688 28.11 -11.62 -7.00
C ALA A 688 27.92 -10.33 -6.17
N GLY A 689 28.26 -9.18 -6.74
CA GLY A 689 28.24 -7.89 -6.04
C GLY A 689 29.57 -7.57 -5.33
N ASN A 690 29.77 -6.28 -4.99
CA ASN A 690 31.03 -5.80 -4.39
C ASN A 690 30.85 -4.66 -3.36
N GLY A 691 29.63 -4.44 -2.85
CA GLY A 691 29.32 -3.33 -1.93
C GLY A 691 28.82 -2.07 -2.63
N THR A 692 28.92 -1.98 -3.97
CA THR A 692 28.49 -0.80 -4.73
C THR A 692 27.14 -1.02 -5.41
N LYS A 693 26.22 -0.06 -5.27
CA LYS A 693 24.90 -0.10 -5.92
C LYS A 693 25.03 -0.12 -7.45
N GLY A 694 24.47 -1.14 -8.08
CA GLY A 694 24.51 -1.34 -9.53
C GLY A 694 23.45 -0.55 -10.29
N SER A 695 23.80 -0.13 -11.50
CA SER A 695 22.89 0.51 -12.48
C SER A 695 22.82 -0.26 -13.81
N ASP A 696 23.21 -1.54 -13.80
CA ASP A 696 23.20 -2.43 -14.96
C ASP A 696 21.91 -3.25 -14.96
N TYR A 697 21.10 -3.15 -16.02
CA TYR A 697 19.80 -3.82 -16.18
C TYR A 697 19.86 -5.10 -17.02
N ILE A 698 21.06 -5.53 -17.42
CA ILE A 698 21.28 -6.68 -18.32
C ILE A 698 22.13 -7.75 -17.60
N GLY A 699 23.27 -7.35 -17.04
CA GLY A 699 24.23 -8.25 -16.44
C GLY A 699 24.98 -9.17 -17.44
N GLY A 700 25.54 -10.25 -16.90
CA GLY A 700 26.41 -11.19 -17.61
C GLY A 700 27.85 -11.24 -17.07
N GLY A 701 28.18 -10.41 -16.09
CA GLY A 701 29.44 -10.46 -15.33
C GLY A 701 29.49 -11.62 -14.34
N LYS A 702 30.58 -11.67 -13.56
CA LYS A 702 30.83 -12.71 -12.54
C LYS A 702 31.42 -12.12 -11.27
N GLY A 703 31.06 -12.66 -10.10
CA GLY A 703 31.64 -12.22 -8.82
C GLY A 703 31.50 -10.71 -8.60
N ASP A 704 32.57 -10.10 -8.11
CA ASP A 704 32.71 -8.67 -7.83
C ASP A 704 32.55 -7.74 -9.07
N THR A 705 32.68 -8.29 -10.28
CA THR A 705 32.48 -7.53 -11.53
C THR A 705 31.02 -7.35 -11.91
N GLN A 706 30.10 -8.17 -11.40
CA GLN A 706 28.66 -7.93 -11.57
C GLN A 706 28.13 -7.18 -10.36
N LEU A 707 27.82 -5.90 -10.56
CA LEU A 707 27.08 -5.12 -9.58
C LEU A 707 25.61 -5.56 -9.58
N LEU A 708 25.01 -5.62 -8.38
CA LEU A 708 23.59 -5.86 -8.15
C LEU A 708 22.97 -4.59 -7.54
N ASN A 709 21.65 -4.55 -7.37
CA ASN A 709 20.95 -3.41 -6.78
C ASN A 709 19.83 -3.88 -5.85
N SER A 710 20.15 -3.91 -4.56
CA SER A 710 19.25 -4.32 -3.48
C SER A 710 18.55 -5.67 -3.73
N PRO A 711 19.33 -6.78 -3.80
CA PRO A 711 18.75 -8.12 -3.87
C PRO A 711 17.99 -8.38 -2.56
N TRP A 712 16.72 -8.74 -2.66
CA TRP A 712 15.79 -8.76 -1.52
C TRP A 712 15.34 -10.16 -1.13
N ASP A 713 15.17 -11.04 -2.12
CA ASP A 713 14.91 -12.45 -1.89
C ASP A 713 15.68 -13.34 -2.85
N VAL A 714 15.94 -14.59 -2.46
CA VAL A 714 16.61 -15.60 -3.28
C VAL A 714 15.85 -16.91 -3.29
N CYS A 715 15.89 -17.64 -4.39
CA CYS A 715 15.28 -18.95 -4.51
C CYS A 715 16.17 -19.90 -5.32
N PHE A 716 16.51 -21.06 -4.75
CA PHE A 716 17.44 -22.02 -5.35
C PHE A 716 16.71 -23.10 -6.15
N HIS A 717 17.08 -23.26 -7.43
CA HIS A 717 16.52 -24.27 -8.32
C HIS A 717 17.38 -25.56 -8.34
N PRO A 718 16.90 -26.70 -7.80
CA PRO A 718 17.75 -27.82 -7.40
C PRO A 718 18.22 -28.76 -8.53
N PHE A 719 17.82 -28.50 -9.78
CA PHE A 719 18.19 -29.29 -10.96
C PHE A 719 19.07 -28.52 -11.96
N GLU A 720 18.83 -27.23 -12.17
CA GLU A 720 19.64 -26.41 -13.08
C GLU A 720 20.87 -25.77 -12.40
N GLU A 721 20.96 -25.87 -11.07
CA GLU A 721 21.96 -25.16 -10.24
C GLU A 721 21.97 -23.64 -10.49
N ASN A 722 20.76 -23.08 -10.62
CA ASN A 722 20.49 -21.65 -10.72
C ASN A 722 19.94 -21.11 -9.38
N ILE A 723 20.32 -19.89 -9.02
CA ILE A 723 19.72 -19.12 -7.94
C ILE A 723 18.98 -17.95 -8.60
N TYR A 724 17.68 -17.87 -8.39
CA TYR A 724 16.90 -16.70 -8.80
C TYR A 724 16.92 -15.65 -7.69
N ILE A 725 16.96 -14.37 -8.08
CA ILE A 725 17.16 -13.24 -7.18
C ILE A 725 16.05 -12.21 -7.47
N ALA A 726 15.31 -11.81 -6.45
CA ALA A 726 14.38 -10.68 -6.54
C ALA A 726 15.20 -9.38 -6.39
N MET A 727 15.44 -8.69 -7.50
CA MET A 727 16.25 -7.48 -7.55
C MET A 727 15.36 -6.26 -7.35
N ALA A 728 15.09 -5.93 -6.08
CA ALA A 728 14.09 -4.94 -5.71
C ALA A 728 14.39 -3.55 -6.30
N GLY A 729 15.65 -3.12 -6.22
CA GLY A 729 16.12 -1.80 -6.68
C GLY A 729 16.27 -1.64 -8.20
N GLN A 730 16.09 -2.72 -8.97
CA GLN A 730 16.03 -2.69 -10.44
C GLN A 730 14.69 -3.17 -11.00
N HIS A 731 13.75 -3.55 -10.13
CA HIS A 731 12.43 -4.04 -10.50
C HIS A 731 12.48 -5.22 -11.50
N GLN A 732 13.39 -6.16 -11.23
CA GLN A 732 13.69 -7.32 -12.09
C GLN A 732 13.84 -8.60 -11.27
N ILE A 733 13.63 -9.74 -11.93
CA ILE A 733 14.09 -11.05 -11.47
C ILE A 733 15.39 -11.38 -12.19
N TRP A 734 16.43 -11.68 -11.43
CA TRP A 734 17.76 -12.03 -11.93
C TRP A 734 18.05 -13.52 -11.69
N GLU A 735 19.02 -14.07 -12.40
CA GLU A 735 19.55 -15.42 -12.18
C GLU A 735 21.06 -15.39 -11.97
N HIS A 736 21.56 -16.22 -11.07
CA HIS A 736 22.96 -16.59 -10.92
C HIS A 736 23.12 -18.08 -11.21
N ASN A 737 23.94 -18.44 -12.21
CA ASN A 737 24.25 -19.83 -12.52
C ASN A 737 25.52 -20.26 -11.78
N ILE A 738 25.37 -21.14 -10.78
CA ILE A 738 26.44 -21.53 -9.85
C ILE A 738 27.65 -22.14 -10.60
N LEU A 739 27.40 -22.94 -11.64
CA LEU A 739 28.45 -23.65 -12.39
C LEU A 739 29.33 -22.71 -13.24
N SER A 740 28.75 -21.66 -13.81
CA SER A 740 29.48 -20.70 -14.65
C SER A 740 29.91 -19.44 -13.90
N GLY A 741 29.30 -19.16 -12.73
CA GLY A 741 29.47 -17.94 -11.96
C GLY A 741 28.88 -16.69 -12.62
N ILE A 742 28.04 -16.85 -13.65
CA ILE A 742 27.42 -15.73 -14.38
C ILE A 742 26.14 -15.29 -13.68
N THR A 743 25.99 -13.98 -13.46
CA THR A 743 24.77 -13.37 -12.91
C THR A 743 24.20 -12.37 -13.92
N ARG A 744 22.89 -12.43 -14.21
CA ARG A 744 22.23 -11.57 -15.21
C ARG A 744 20.73 -11.40 -14.96
N ALA A 745 20.11 -10.42 -15.62
CA ALA A 745 18.66 -10.28 -15.64
C ALA A 745 18.01 -11.49 -16.35
N PHE A 746 16.96 -12.04 -15.73
CA PHE A 746 16.19 -13.19 -16.24
C PHE A 746 14.79 -12.76 -16.73
N SER A 747 14.12 -11.86 -16.00
CA SER A 747 12.78 -11.38 -16.30
C SER A 747 12.58 -9.95 -15.78
N GLY A 748 11.95 -9.07 -16.58
CA GLY A 748 11.71 -7.67 -16.24
C GLY A 748 12.50 -6.72 -17.15
N ASP A 749 11.83 -5.69 -17.66
CA ASP A 749 12.41 -4.64 -18.50
C ASP A 749 13.07 -3.49 -17.71
N GLY A 750 12.98 -3.50 -16.38
CA GLY A 750 13.58 -2.51 -15.48
C GLY A 750 12.68 -1.32 -15.13
N TYR A 751 11.49 -1.20 -15.72
CA TYR A 751 10.52 -0.18 -15.32
C TYR A 751 9.71 -0.61 -14.09
N GLU A 752 9.41 0.32 -13.17
CA GLU A 752 8.52 0.08 -12.03
C GLU A 752 7.04 0.05 -12.47
N ARG A 753 6.51 -1.14 -12.80
CA ARG A 753 5.15 -1.31 -13.36
C ARG A 753 4.54 -2.66 -13.01
N ASN A 754 3.21 -2.68 -12.88
CA ASN A 754 2.41 -3.91 -12.85
C ASN A 754 2.12 -4.45 -14.27
N LEU A 755 3.15 -4.65 -15.10
CA LEU A 755 3.00 -5.09 -16.50
C LEU A 755 3.30 -6.59 -16.64
N ASN A 756 2.26 -7.38 -16.96
CA ASN A 756 2.39 -8.81 -17.25
C ASN A 756 2.56 -9.07 -18.75
N GLY A 757 3.32 -10.10 -19.12
CA GLY A 757 3.72 -10.34 -20.52
C GLY A 757 4.22 -11.76 -20.79
N SER A 758 4.24 -12.17 -22.06
CA SER A 758 4.56 -13.54 -22.48
C SER A 758 6.05 -13.93 -22.44
N SER A 759 6.96 -12.97 -22.22
CA SER A 759 8.42 -13.15 -22.24
C SER A 759 9.14 -12.21 -21.29
N SER A 760 10.41 -12.50 -20.97
CA SER A 760 11.25 -11.68 -20.08
C SER A 760 11.31 -10.18 -20.39
N THR A 761 11.20 -9.79 -21.67
CA THR A 761 11.35 -8.40 -22.14
C THR A 761 10.04 -7.64 -22.34
N ASN A 762 8.88 -8.25 -22.08
CA ASN A 762 7.57 -7.58 -22.13
C ASN A 762 6.79 -7.69 -20.80
N THR A 763 7.50 -8.04 -19.74
CA THR A 763 7.05 -7.93 -18.35
C THR A 763 7.89 -6.87 -17.64
N SER A 764 7.26 -6.18 -16.70
CA SER A 764 7.89 -5.27 -15.75
C SER A 764 7.47 -5.72 -14.34
N PHE A 765 8.23 -5.34 -13.31
CA PHE A 765 7.88 -5.59 -11.91
C PHE A 765 7.85 -4.27 -11.13
N ALA A 766 7.47 -4.29 -9.87
CA ALA A 766 7.47 -3.13 -9.00
C ALA A 766 7.98 -3.56 -7.62
N GLN A 767 9.29 -3.47 -7.45
CA GLN A 767 10.01 -3.88 -6.24
C GLN A 767 9.68 -5.33 -5.81
N PRO A 768 10.09 -6.35 -6.60
CA PRO A 768 9.91 -7.74 -6.21
C PRO A 768 10.70 -8.01 -4.92
N SER A 769 10.04 -8.57 -3.90
CA SER A 769 10.62 -8.76 -2.55
C SER A 769 10.36 -10.15 -1.95
N GLY A 770 9.74 -11.06 -2.71
CA GLY A 770 9.51 -12.44 -2.28
C GLY A 770 9.57 -13.41 -3.45
N LEU A 771 10.26 -14.54 -3.28
CA LEU A 771 10.34 -15.62 -4.28
C LEU A 771 9.90 -16.96 -3.69
N SER A 772 9.23 -17.79 -4.50
CA SER A 772 8.99 -19.20 -4.19
C SER A 772 8.87 -20.02 -5.46
N LEU A 773 9.51 -21.18 -5.56
CA LEU A 773 9.40 -22.06 -6.72
C LEU A 773 8.08 -22.86 -6.69
N SER A 774 7.48 -23.07 -7.87
CA SER A 774 6.35 -23.99 -8.02
C SER A 774 6.76 -25.43 -7.71
N GLN A 775 5.83 -26.26 -7.27
CA GLN A 775 6.12 -27.66 -6.91
C GLN A 775 6.63 -28.50 -8.10
N ASP A 776 6.22 -28.17 -9.32
CA ASP A 776 6.69 -28.80 -10.56
C ASP A 776 7.96 -28.15 -11.14
N LEU A 777 8.48 -27.11 -10.46
CA LEU A 777 9.69 -26.37 -10.81
C LEU A 777 9.66 -25.77 -12.23
N ARG A 778 8.52 -25.19 -12.60
CA ARG A 778 8.30 -24.52 -13.90
C ARG A 778 7.97 -23.04 -13.79
N GLU A 779 7.50 -22.61 -12.63
CA GLU A 779 7.20 -21.21 -12.35
C GLU A 779 7.90 -20.74 -11.08
N ILE A 780 8.18 -19.44 -11.00
CA ILE A 780 8.49 -18.76 -9.73
C ILE A 780 7.30 -17.88 -9.37
N TYR A 781 6.79 -18.00 -8.16
CA TYR A 781 5.85 -17.06 -7.57
C TYR A 781 6.60 -15.88 -6.97
N ILE A 782 6.19 -14.68 -7.38
CA ILE A 782 6.79 -13.40 -7.02
C ILE A 782 5.81 -12.64 -6.13
N ALA A 783 6.27 -12.17 -4.98
CA ALA A 783 5.62 -11.08 -4.24
C ALA A 783 6.17 -9.76 -4.78
N ASP A 784 5.34 -9.06 -5.55
CA ASP A 784 5.65 -7.83 -6.27
C ASP A 784 5.08 -6.66 -5.46
N SER A 785 5.92 -6.07 -4.62
CA SER A 785 5.48 -5.36 -3.41
C SER A 785 4.83 -4.02 -3.70
N GLU A 786 5.49 -3.19 -4.51
CA GLU A 786 5.01 -1.84 -4.81
C GLU A 786 3.78 -1.87 -5.74
N SER A 787 3.59 -2.95 -6.52
CA SER A 787 2.35 -3.22 -7.26
C SER A 787 1.24 -3.87 -6.43
N SER A 788 1.53 -4.23 -5.17
CA SER A 788 0.63 -4.98 -4.28
C SER A 788 0.05 -6.23 -4.94
N SER A 789 0.91 -7.03 -5.60
CA SER A 789 0.47 -8.19 -6.38
C SER A 789 1.31 -9.45 -6.17
N ILE A 790 0.68 -10.60 -6.41
CA ILE A 790 1.32 -11.91 -6.49
C ILE A 790 1.28 -12.36 -7.94
N ARG A 791 2.42 -12.79 -8.48
CA ARG A 791 2.61 -13.07 -9.90
C ARG A 791 3.34 -14.39 -10.10
N ALA A 792 3.11 -15.08 -11.21
CA ALA A 792 3.86 -16.27 -11.61
C ALA A 792 4.74 -15.94 -12.82
N VAL A 793 6.02 -16.30 -12.78
CA VAL A 793 6.98 -16.18 -13.89
C VAL A 793 7.28 -17.57 -14.43
N ASP A 794 7.05 -17.81 -15.72
CA ASP A 794 7.38 -19.06 -16.40
C ASP A 794 8.90 -19.15 -16.62
N LEU A 795 9.53 -20.23 -16.13
CA LEU A 795 10.98 -20.41 -16.17
C LEU A 795 11.56 -20.63 -17.58
N LYS A 796 10.71 -20.96 -18.55
CA LYS A 796 11.13 -21.22 -19.94
C LYS A 796 11.04 -19.98 -20.83
N THR A 797 10.07 -19.10 -20.61
CA THR A 797 9.91 -17.86 -21.40
C THR A 797 10.39 -16.61 -20.67
N GLY A 798 10.53 -16.66 -19.35
CA GLY A 798 10.71 -15.49 -18.49
C GLY A 798 9.49 -14.56 -18.46
N GLY A 799 8.37 -14.94 -19.09
CA GLY A 799 7.12 -14.19 -19.07
C GLY A 799 6.40 -14.32 -17.75
N SER A 800 5.53 -13.36 -17.43
CA SER A 800 4.77 -13.29 -16.19
C SER A 800 3.26 -13.23 -16.39
N ARG A 801 2.52 -13.72 -15.40
CA ARG A 801 1.06 -13.63 -15.30
C ARG A 801 0.64 -13.26 -13.88
N LEU A 802 -0.44 -12.50 -13.76
CA LEU A 802 -1.03 -12.16 -12.47
C LEU A 802 -1.66 -13.39 -11.81
N LEU A 803 -1.47 -13.54 -10.50
CA LEU A 803 -2.19 -14.51 -9.66
C LEU A 803 -3.23 -13.80 -8.77
N ALA A 804 -2.83 -12.71 -8.10
CA ALA A 804 -3.69 -11.92 -7.22
C ALA A 804 -3.17 -10.48 -7.06
N GLY A 805 -4.04 -9.55 -6.65
CA GLY A 805 -3.65 -8.16 -6.34
C GLY A 805 -3.44 -7.26 -7.55
N GLY A 806 -2.94 -6.04 -7.31
CA GLY A 806 -2.64 -4.99 -8.30
C GLY A 806 -3.81 -4.46 -9.15
N ASP A 807 -3.52 -3.52 -10.07
CA ASP A 807 -4.45 -3.16 -11.14
C ASP A 807 -4.21 -4.02 -12.40
N PRO A 808 -5.12 -4.94 -12.77
CA PRO A 808 -4.96 -5.74 -13.99
C PRO A 808 -5.20 -4.94 -15.29
N LEU A 809 -5.66 -3.69 -15.20
CA LEU A 809 -6.02 -2.87 -16.37
C LEU A 809 -5.00 -1.78 -16.72
N PHE A 810 -4.20 -1.32 -15.75
CA PHE A 810 -3.33 -0.16 -15.92
C PHE A 810 -1.97 -0.45 -15.26
N SER A 811 -0.95 -0.75 -16.07
CA SER A 811 0.40 -1.11 -15.61
C SER A 811 1.08 -0.04 -14.75
N GLU A 812 0.85 1.24 -15.08
CA GLU A 812 1.40 2.37 -14.31
C GLU A 812 0.64 2.63 -12.99
N ASN A 813 -0.51 1.98 -12.78
CA ASN A 813 -1.29 2.14 -11.55
C ASN A 813 -0.90 1.10 -10.51
N LEU A 814 0.22 1.37 -9.85
CA LEU A 814 0.72 0.59 -8.70
C LEU A 814 -0.21 0.68 -7.47
N PHE A 815 -1.16 1.62 -7.44
CA PHE A 815 -1.82 2.11 -6.23
C PHE A 815 -3.33 1.79 -6.15
N LYS A 816 -3.82 0.75 -6.84
CA LYS A 816 -5.26 0.45 -6.92
C LYS A 816 -5.84 -0.17 -5.64
N HIS A 817 -5.97 0.62 -4.58
CA HIS A 817 -6.86 0.33 -3.45
C HIS A 817 -7.99 1.36 -3.27
N LYS A 818 -7.98 2.49 -3.97
CA LYS A 818 -9.20 3.32 -4.15
C LYS A 818 -10.12 2.71 -5.21
N GLN A 819 -10.93 1.73 -4.78
CA GLN A 819 -12.04 1.20 -5.57
C GLN A 819 -13.27 2.10 -5.46
N THR A 820 -13.22 3.30 -6.06
CA THR A 820 -14.43 4.05 -6.41
C THR A 820 -15.15 3.31 -7.54
N ALA A 821 -15.98 2.34 -7.16
CA ALA A 821 -16.88 1.64 -8.07
C ALA A 821 -18.07 2.53 -8.40
N PHE A 822 -17.91 3.39 -9.41
CA PHE A 822 -19.06 3.81 -10.21
C PHE A 822 -19.40 2.68 -11.19
N TYR A 823 -20.46 1.93 -10.91
CA TYR A 823 -21.40 1.36 -11.89
C TYR A 823 -22.71 0.96 -11.21
#